data_AF-A0ABD4RN40-F1
#
_entry.id   AF-A0ABD4RN40-F1
#
_cell.length_a   1.000
_cell.length_b   1.000
_cell.length_c   1.000
_cell.angle_alpha   90.00
_cell.angle_beta   90.00
_cell.angle_gamma   90.00
#
_symmetry.space_group_name_H-M   'P 1'
#
loop_
_entity.id
_entity.type
_entity.pdbx_description
1 polymer ?
#
loop_
_entity_poly.entity_id
_entity_poly.type
_entity_poly.pdbx_seq_one_letter_code
_entity_poly.pdbx_strand_id
1 'polypeptide(L)'
;MILTGSIRDIPNTKVVLRFSSEPIYYATTKGNKKILDGLNYALNEIKREDIYYDGNLFNKHYKSTAIATEVFTLEEKEYIKKHPVIKVVSGPDTSPLSFYDKNTNSYKGISIDILKSISNNSGLKFEYIKVDNFSEGLKMVENGEVDICANMFMSRSTELEHNIIFTDGYLETTMLGLAKNDIRMDEKTKVAMIKWTGIESFVKEYYPNQEVSFYPNASKCIEAVKKEESDVFIGSNYILNNIINTEESDGLMFMPIKNQVVDIGIGVSEKANPALLSILNKSINRVTEEEVAIAVTGSTKYLEHTVTLLDFIQHNIMAFILIILFIIFIVFGIFIVNYKVQMNKLKKIAYVDEVTGIRSLLKFKIDANKLFEKYGTYNFVIYYINIDKFKYINDMFGFEFGDNILKYIARKIGESIFKDEIYARLSDDRFIVMTKKSNIENLRKRANDFFEIVNSDKENTFKIDIILKCGAYLIDKDDVNIDVMIDRAKIACQTIETNYKSKVAFYDDKIRLSILREKEIENNMDNALLNKEFVIYLQPKINLITDEIVGSEALVRWIHPIKGTISPNDFIPLFEKNGFIEKLDLYVWDNVFSTMSKWIKNGIKPPPISINVSRIHLNNRNIVTSLKSLINKHNIPAHLIELELTESLFLSNISMLLDILNDLHDIGFIVSMDDFGSGYSSLSLLKKLPIDVLKIDREFLNETITSTRGEKVIKNIITLGKDLDMLIVAEGIETEGQLNLLKNAGCDIGQGFYFARPMDIESFEKLVFKRTDF
;
A
#
# COMPACT_ATOMS: atom_id res chain seq x y z
N MET A 1 83.24 -8.69 59.05
CA MET A 1 84.07 -9.29 57.99
C MET A 1 83.25 -9.26 56.70
N ILE A 2 83.86 -8.79 55.63
CA ILE A 2 83.25 -8.51 54.30
C ILE A 2 83.38 -9.78 53.41
N LEU A 3 82.45 -9.94 52.45
CA LEU A 3 82.21 -11.06 51.50
C LEU A 3 81.37 -12.21 52.12
N THR A 4 80.31 -12.74 51.51
CA THR A 4 80.03 -13.12 50.10
C THR A 4 78.52 -12.94 49.78
N GLY A 5 78.06 -12.80 48.53
CA GLY A 5 77.77 -13.91 47.60
C GLY A 5 76.31 -14.40 47.75
N SER A 6 75.44 -14.11 46.77
CA SER A 6 74.06 -14.61 46.50
C SER A 6 73.12 -15.01 47.67
N ILE A 7 73.36 -14.55 48.90
CA ILE A 7 72.56 -14.84 50.09
C ILE A 7 71.81 -13.57 50.53
N ARG A 8 70.52 -13.72 50.85
CA ARG A 8 69.65 -12.65 51.38
C ARG A 8 69.69 -12.59 52.91
N ASP A 9 69.56 -11.37 53.42
CA ASP A 9 69.22 -10.96 54.79
C ASP A 9 70.07 -11.52 55.94
N ILE A 10 71.18 -10.83 56.23
CA ILE A 10 71.85 -10.89 57.53
C ILE A 10 71.55 -9.59 58.30
N PRO A 11 70.81 -9.64 59.41
CA PRO A 11 70.55 -8.47 60.27
C PRO A 11 71.86 -7.79 60.70
N ASN A 12 71.89 -6.46 60.71
CA ASN A 12 73.04 -5.61 61.09
C ASN A 12 74.26 -5.64 60.15
N THR A 13 74.08 -5.93 58.85
CA THR A 13 75.15 -5.81 57.84
C THR A 13 74.86 -4.73 56.78
N LYS A 14 75.91 -4.05 56.31
CA LYS A 14 75.85 -3.00 55.27
C LYS A 14 76.46 -3.54 53.98
N VAL A 15 75.69 -3.56 52.89
CA VAL A 15 76.20 -3.93 51.56
C VAL A 15 76.94 -2.72 50.98
N VAL A 16 78.19 -2.92 50.57
CA VAL A 16 79.07 -1.85 50.05
C VAL A 16 79.53 -2.08 48.62
N LEU A 17 79.40 -3.31 48.10
CA LEU A 17 79.70 -3.65 46.70
C LEU A 17 78.97 -4.96 46.32
N ARG A 18 78.50 -5.06 45.07
CA ARG A 18 78.05 -6.32 44.45
C ARG A 18 78.88 -6.58 43.20
N PHE A 19 79.25 -7.83 42.97
CA PHE A 19 79.94 -8.26 41.76
C PHE A 19 78.90 -8.69 40.70
N SER A 20 79.24 -8.55 39.42
CA SER A 20 78.46 -9.13 38.32
C SER A 20 78.31 -10.64 38.50
N SER A 21 77.20 -11.22 38.03
CA SER A 21 77.09 -12.67 37.93
C SER A 21 78.08 -13.18 36.87
N GLU A 22 79.20 -13.76 37.30
CA GLU A 22 79.97 -14.62 36.39
C GLU A 22 79.11 -15.83 36.00
N PRO A 23 79.32 -16.42 34.80
CA PRO A 23 78.53 -17.55 34.35
C PRO A 23 78.59 -18.70 35.37
N ILE A 24 77.44 -19.27 35.72
CA ILE A 24 77.39 -20.47 36.57
C ILE A 24 77.63 -21.68 35.68
N TYR A 25 78.67 -22.45 35.98
CA TYR A 25 79.04 -23.65 35.23
C TYR A 25 78.58 -24.92 35.95
N TYR A 26 78.14 -25.92 35.20
CA TYR A 26 77.99 -27.29 35.73
C TYR A 26 79.36 -27.95 35.81
N ALA A 27 79.72 -28.45 37.00
CA ALA A 27 80.93 -29.25 37.20
C ALA A 27 80.56 -30.74 37.31
N THR A 28 81.33 -31.61 36.66
CA THR A 28 81.20 -33.07 36.78
C THR A 28 82.50 -33.68 37.27
N THR A 29 82.46 -34.95 37.71
CA THR A 29 83.68 -35.72 37.99
C THR A 29 84.54 -35.83 36.72
N LYS A 30 85.86 -35.78 36.91
CA LYS A 30 86.85 -35.80 35.82
C LYS A 30 86.68 -37.08 34.98
N GLY A 31 86.44 -36.91 33.68
CA GLY A 31 86.24 -38.01 32.71
C GLY A 31 84.80 -38.22 32.25
N ASN A 32 83.79 -37.62 32.90
CA ASN A 32 82.38 -37.81 32.56
C ASN A 32 81.87 -36.83 31.47
N LYS A 33 82.52 -36.81 30.30
CA LYS A 33 82.21 -35.86 29.20
C LYS A 33 80.77 -35.96 28.71
N LYS A 34 80.20 -37.18 28.65
CA LYS A 34 78.87 -37.41 28.06
C LYS A 34 77.75 -36.66 28.80
N ILE A 35 77.83 -36.55 30.12
CA ILE A 35 76.86 -35.78 30.92
C ILE A 35 77.08 -34.28 30.72
N LEU A 36 78.35 -33.83 30.73
CA LEU A 36 78.68 -32.42 30.53
C LEU A 36 78.24 -31.91 29.16
N ASP A 37 78.45 -32.69 28.10
CA ASP A 37 78.05 -32.35 26.73
C ASP A 37 76.51 -32.26 26.61
N GLY A 38 75.78 -33.19 27.25
CA GLY A 38 74.31 -33.16 27.28
C GLY A 38 73.74 -31.95 28.02
N LEU A 39 74.33 -31.57 29.15
CA LEU A 39 73.93 -30.38 29.92
C LEU A 39 74.21 -29.09 29.13
N ASN A 40 75.37 -28.99 28.47
CA ASN A 40 75.72 -27.84 27.64
C ASN A 40 74.80 -27.72 26.41
N TYR A 41 74.47 -28.84 25.77
CA TYR A 41 73.52 -28.86 24.65
C TYR A 41 72.14 -28.37 25.08
N ALA A 42 71.61 -28.89 26.19
CA ALA A 42 70.31 -28.45 26.72
C ALA A 42 70.30 -26.96 27.07
N LEU A 43 71.37 -26.45 27.69
CA LEU A 43 71.50 -25.03 28.00
C LEU A 43 71.51 -24.17 26.74
N ASN A 44 72.21 -24.59 25.69
CA ASN A 44 72.25 -23.88 24.42
C ASN A 44 70.90 -23.86 23.71
N GLU A 45 70.15 -24.97 23.73
CA GLU A 45 68.80 -25.00 23.14
C GLU A 45 67.84 -24.07 23.90
N ILE A 46 67.88 -24.04 25.23
CA ILE A 46 67.08 -23.10 26.04
C ILE A 46 67.40 -21.64 25.65
N LYS A 47 68.69 -21.28 25.52
CA LYS A 47 69.10 -19.94 25.10
C LYS A 47 68.76 -19.61 23.64
N ARG A 48 68.58 -20.63 22.79
CA ARG A 48 68.14 -20.46 21.40
C ARG A 48 66.64 -20.22 21.30
N GLU A 49 65.85 -20.90 22.12
CA GLU A 49 64.39 -20.75 22.18
C GLU A 49 63.96 -19.46 22.90
N ASP A 50 64.71 -19.04 23.94
CA ASP A 50 64.53 -17.76 24.61
C ASP A 50 65.87 -17.00 24.67
N ILE A 51 66.07 -16.07 23.72
CA ILE A 51 67.30 -15.27 23.65
C ILE A 51 67.47 -14.34 24.85
N TYR A 52 66.40 -14.09 25.60
CA TYR A 52 66.41 -13.27 26.82
C TYR A 52 66.54 -14.14 28.08
N TYR A 53 66.71 -15.46 27.97
CA TYR A 53 66.70 -16.38 29.11
C TYR A 53 67.67 -15.97 30.22
N ASP A 54 68.93 -15.63 29.87
CA ASP A 54 69.94 -15.17 30.85
C ASP A 54 69.54 -13.81 31.46
N GLY A 55 69.01 -12.88 30.65
CA GLY A 55 68.52 -11.58 31.09
C GLY A 55 67.27 -11.68 31.98
N ASN A 56 66.37 -12.62 31.70
CA ASN A 56 65.17 -12.91 32.46
C ASN A 56 65.50 -13.58 33.80
N LEU A 57 66.47 -14.51 33.82
CA LEU A 57 67.02 -15.08 35.06
C LEU A 57 67.74 -14.02 35.89
N PHE A 58 68.51 -13.14 35.24
CA PHE A 58 69.11 -11.99 35.89
C PHE A 58 68.03 -11.09 36.48
N ASN A 59 67.01 -10.71 35.72
CA ASN A 59 65.91 -9.87 36.21
C ASN A 59 65.13 -10.51 37.36
N LYS A 60 64.89 -11.82 37.28
CA LYS A 60 64.12 -12.58 38.28
C LYS A 60 64.89 -12.83 39.57
N HIS A 61 66.20 -13.02 39.52
CA HIS A 61 67.00 -13.48 40.67
C HIS A 61 68.08 -12.50 41.15
N TYR A 62 68.53 -11.57 40.29
CA TYR A 62 69.65 -10.67 40.55
C TYR A 62 69.31 -9.18 40.43
N LYS A 63 68.48 -8.77 39.46
CA LYS A 63 67.92 -7.41 39.39
C LYS A 63 66.93 -7.24 40.54
N SER A 64 67.19 -6.24 41.36
CA SER A 64 66.53 -6.06 42.63
C SER A 64 65.05 -5.73 42.46
N THR A 65 64.16 -6.72 42.64
CA THR A 65 62.79 -6.49 43.12
C THR A 65 62.76 -6.64 44.64
N ALA A 66 63.62 -5.85 45.30
CA ALA A 66 63.51 -5.56 46.72
C ALA A 66 63.95 -4.11 46.91
N ILE A 67 63.05 -3.30 47.45
CA ILE A 67 63.25 -1.91 47.85
C ILE A 67 64.31 -1.90 48.97
N ALA A 68 65.58 -2.00 48.62
CA ALA A 68 66.63 -1.42 49.43
C ALA A 68 66.55 0.07 49.12
N THR A 69 65.89 0.84 49.98
CA THR A 69 65.95 2.29 49.90
C THR A 69 67.43 2.68 50.03
N GLU A 70 68.12 2.93 48.92
CA GLU A 70 69.46 3.49 48.97
C GLU A 70 69.38 4.82 49.72
N VAL A 71 69.84 4.84 50.96
CA VAL A 71 69.68 6.01 51.83
C VAL A 71 70.76 7.02 51.45
N PHE A 72 70.35 8.23 51.07
CA PHE A 72 71.29 9.33 50.88
C PHE A 72 72.14 9.56 52.13
N THR A 73 73.44 9.77 51.94
CA THR A 73 74.36 10.14 53.02
C THR A 73 73.95 11.49 53.62
N LEU A 74 74.48 11.83 54.80
CA LEU A 74 74.22 13.15 55.40
C LEU A 74 74.68 14.28 54.47
N GLU A 75 75.83 14.11 53.81
CA GLU A 75 76.39 15.04 52.83
C GLU A 75 75.46 15.21 51.61
N GLU A 76 74.92 14.13 51.07
CA GLU A 76 73.97 14.16 49.96
C GLU A 76 72.64 14.82 50.37
N LYS A 77 72.14 14.55 51.57
CA LYS A 77 70.93 15.21 52.09
C LYS A 77 71.14 16.71 52.31
N GLU A 78 72.32 17.12 52.77
CA GLU A 78 72.65 18.54 52.86
C GLU A 78 72.79 19.17 51.47
N TYR A 79 73.38 18.44 50.51
CA TYR A 79 73.49 18.88 49.12
C TYR A 79 72.11 19.15 48.52
N ILE A 80 71.16 18.21 48.62
CA ILE A 80 69.78 18.37 48.14
C ILE A 80 69.09 19.58 48.79
N LYS A 81 69.32 19.82 50.09
CA LYS A 81 68.76 20.98 50.79
C LYS A 81 69.34 22.32 50.33
N LYS A 82 70.65 22.37 50.06
CA LYS A 82 71.35 23.61 49.64
C LYS A 82 71.18 23.89 48.14
N HIS A 83 71.03 22.84 47.33
CA HIS A 83 70.93 22.89 45.87
C HIS A 83 69.67 22.16 45.40
N PRO A 84 68.46 22.64 45.74
CA PRO A 84 67.21 21.94 45.42
C PRO A 84 66.85 22.01 43.94
N VAL A 85 67.47 22.90 43.16
CA VAL A 85 67.22 23.08 41.73
C VAL A 85 68.51 22.79 40.97
N ILE A 86 68.42 21.87 40.01
CA ILE A 86 69.49 21.44 39.11
C ILE A 86 69.13 21.92 37.71
N LYS A 87 70.02 22.69 37.10
CA LYS A 87 69.88 23.18 35.74
C LYS A 87 70.18 22.07 34.75
N VAL A 88 69.25 21.82 33.84
CA VAL A 88 69.29 20.73 32.87
C VAL A 88 69.26 21.28 31.47
N VAL A 89 70.19 20.83 30.63
CA VAL A 89 70.11 21.04 29.19
C VAL A 89 69.56 19.78 28.52
N SER A 90 68.54 19.94 27.65
CA SER A 90 67.92 18.86 26.88
C SER A 90 67.69 19.26 25.42
N GLY A 91 67.65 18.27 24.53
CA GLY A 91 67.73 18.47 23.09
C GLY A 91 66.48 19.02 22.47
N PRO A 92 66.60 19.91 21.45
CA PRO A 92 65.44 20.60 20.89
C PRO A 92 64.42 19.62 20.29
N ASP A 93 64.88 18.57 19.59
CA ASP A 93 63.99 17.58 18.96
C ASP A 93 64.68 16.23 18.68
N THR A 94 64.48 15.27 19.59
CA THR A 94 64.89 13.85 19.46
C THR A 94 63.72 12.92 19.77
N SER A 95 62.51 13.27 19.30
CA SER A 95 61.29 12.52 19.58
C SER A 95 61.45 11.02 19.23
N PRO A 96 61.03 10.09 20.12
CA PRO A 96 60.28 10.30 21.35
C PRO A 96 61.17 10.43 22.62
N LEU A 97 62.50 10.44 22.50
CA LEU A 97 63.42 10.44 23.66
C LEU A 97 63.40 11.76 24.44
N SER A 98 63.53 12.90 23.76
CA SER A 98 63.35 14.25 24.33
C SER A 98 63.02 15.24 23.21
N PHE A 99 61.99 16.06 23.38
CA PHE A 99 61.64 17.11 22.43
C PHE A 99 60.93 18.27 23.12
N TYR A 100 61.06 19.47 22.57
CA TYR A 100 60.39 20.65 23.09
C TYR A 100 58.98 20.80 22.50
N ASP A 101 57.94 20.62 23.33
CA ASP A 101 56.56 20.82 22.91
C ASP A 101 56.18 22.30 22.97
N LYS A 102 56.03 22.90 21.78
CA LYS A 102 55.65 24.31 21.60
C LYS A 102 54.29 24.65 22.19
N ASN A 103 53.34 23.70 22.25
CA ASN A 103 51.99 23.95 22.77
C ASN A 103 51.99 24.08 24.29
N THR A 104 52.83 23.28 24.96
CA THR A 104 52.95 23.31 26.44
C THR A 104 54.14 24.12 26.94
N ASN A 105 54.95 24.66 26.02
CA ASN A 105 56.16 25.44 26.31
C ASN A 105 57.13 24.71 27.27
N SER A 106 57.24 23.38 27.11
CA SER A 106 57.98 22.49 28.01
C SER A 106 58.62 21.32 27.25
N TYR A 107 59.70 20.75 27.80
CA TYR A 107 60.26 19.50 27.28
C TYR A 107 59.35 18.32 27.61
N LYS A 108 59.23 17.38 26.67
CA LYS A 108 58.50 16.11 26.78
C LYS A 108 59.35 14.97 26.19
N GLY A 109 58.97 13.73 26.51
CA GLY A 109 59.61 12.52 25.99
C GLY A 109 60.09 11.59 27.10
N ILE A 110 60.60 10.44 26.69
CA ILE A 110 60.95 9.33 27.58
C ILE A 110 61.95 9.78 28.66
N SER A 111 63.02 10.48 28.26
CA SER A 111 64.04 10.97 29.20
C SER A 111 63.50 12.01 30.19
N ILE A 112 62.51 12.81 29.79
CA ILE A 112 61.89 13.82 30.64
C ILE A 112 61.01 13.16 31.69
N ASP A 113 60.28 12.12 31.33
CA ASP A 113 59.46 11.36 32.27
C ASP A 113 60.34 10.56 33.25
N ILE A 114 61.46 10.00 32.78
CA ILE A 114 62.45 9.37 33.67
C ILE A 114 63.08 10.39 34.63
N LEU A 115 63.41 11.61 34.17
CA LEU A 115 63.87 12.69 35.04
C LEU A 115 62.81 13.09 36.08
N LYS A 116 61.52 12.98 35.79
CA LYS A 116 60.46 13.17 36.82
C LYS A 116 60.52 12.07 37.88
N SER A 117 60.73 10.81 37.51
CA SER A 117 60.94 9.73 38.48
C SER A 117 62.22 9.95 39.30
N ILE A 118 63.32 10.38 38.68
CA ILE A 118 64.55 10.76 39.40
C ILE A 118 64.30 11.93 40.36
N SER A 119 63.50 12.92 39.96
CA SER A 119 63.10 14.05 40.81
C SER A 119 62.29 13.57 42.02
N ASN A 120 61.33 12.66 41.82
CA ASN A 120 60.54 12.06 42.90
C ASN A 120 61.42 11.24 43.86
N ASN A 121 62.43 10.53 43.33
CA ASN A 121 63.32 9.66 44.10
C ASN A 121 64.38 10.44 44.91
N SER A 122 64.82 11.59 44.40
CA SER A 122 65.88 12.42 45.00
C SER A 122 65.36 13.59 45.83
N GLY A 123 64.23 14.18 45.44
CA GLY A 123 63.78 15.49 45.92
C GLY A 123 64.44 16.68 45.19
N LEU A 124 65.32 16.44 44.21
CA LEU A 124 65.86 17.48 43.33
C LEU A 124 64.77 17.95 42.36
N LYS A 125 64.79 19.23 42.00
CA LYS A 125 63.96 19.80 40.94
C LYS A 125 64.83 20.09 39.73
N PHE A 126 64.33 19.78 38.54
CA PHE A 126 65.04 20.01 37.29
C PHE A 126 64.48 21.25 36.59
N GLU A 127 65.34 22.24 36.34
CA GLU A 127 65.03 23.45 35.58
C GLU A 127 65.66 23.35 34.20
N TYR A 128 64.83 23.31 33.15
CA TYR A 128 65.30 23.08 31.79
C TYR A 128 65.70 24.38 31.11
N ILE A 129 66.94 24.43 30.61
CA ILE A 129 67.49 25.54 29.84
C ILE A 129 67.39 25.19 28.37
N LYS A 130 66.69 26.05 27.62
CA LYS A 130 66.54 25.92 26.18
C LYS A 130 67.84 26.31 25.49
N VAL A 131 68.36 25.42 24.65
CA VAL A 131 69.54 25.64 23.81
C VAL A 131 69.19 25.34 22.35
N ASP A 132 69.75 26.13 21.43
CA ASP A 132 69.48 25.97 19.99
C ASP A 132 70.46 25.00 19.30
N ASN A 133 71.62 24.73 19.91
CA ASN A 133 72.60 23.77 19.39
C ASN A 133 73.30 22.95 20.50
N PHE A 134 73.78 21.76 20.14
CA PHE A 134 74.36 20.77 21.05
C PHE A 134 75.68 21.22 21.67
N SER A 135 76.56 21.76 20.84
CA SER A 135 77.88 22.22 21.27
C SER A 135 77.79 23.36 22.28
N GLU A 136 76.79 24.24 22.17
CA GLU A 136 76.49 25.28 23.16
C GLU A 136 76.03 24.65 24.48
N GLY A 137 75.09 23.71 24.43
CA GLY A 137 74.61 23.00 25.61
C GLY A 137 75.70 22.27 26.39
N LEU A 138 76.57 21.55 25.69
CA LEU A 138 77.72 20.87 26.30
C LEU A 138 78.76 21.84 26.84
N LYS A 139 79.06 22.93 26.13
CA LYS A 139 79.96 23.99 26.63
C LYS A 139 79.43 24.63 27.90
N MET A 140 78.11 24.82 28.02
CA MET A 140 77.51 25.33 29.25
C MET A 140 77.72 24.36 30.43
N VAL A 141 77.68 23.05 30.21
CA VAL A 141 77.97 22.03 31.23
C VAL A 141 79.47 21.98 31.56
N GLU A 142 80.34 22.03 30.54
CA GLU A 142 81.80 22.07 30.70
C GLU A 142 82.27 23.32 31.47
N ASN A 143 81.62 24.47 31.23
CA ASN A 143 81.89 25.73 31.92
C ASN A 143 81.29 25.78 33.33
N GLY A 144 80.41 24.84 33.70
CA GLY A 144 79.69 24.83 34.97
C GLY A 144 78.54 25.85 35.06
N GLU A 145 78.06 26.35 33.92
CA GLU A 145 76.87 27.22 33.83
C GLU A 145 75.56 26.43 34.02
N VAL A 146 75.61 25.14 33.67
CA VAL A 146 74.54 24.14 33.77
C VAL A 146 75.08 22.91 34.49
N ASP A 147 74.26 22.32 35.34
CA ASP A 147 74.68 21.21 36.20
C ASP A 147 74.75 19.87 35.45
N ILE A 148 73.76 19.59 34.59
CA ILE A 148 73.66 18.32 33.85
C ILE A 148 73.16 18.48 32.40
N CYS A 149 73.55 17.53 31.55
CA CYS A 149 72.99 17.32 30.21
C CYS A 149 72.21 15.99 30.19
N ALA A 150 70.92 16.07 29.84
CA ALA A 150 70.04 14.91 29.78
C ALA A 150 70.00 14.26 28.39
N ASN A 151 69.52 13.01 28.32
CA ASN A 151 69.32 12.28 27.06
C ASN A 151 70.59 12.11 26.23
N MET A 152 71.68 11.71 26.88
CA MET A 152 72.97 11.50 26.23
C MET A 152 73.26 10.02 26.04
N PHE A 153 73.71 9.67 24.85
CA PHE A 153 74.22 8.34 24.54
C PHE A 153 75.63 8.23 25.12
N MET A 154 75.81 7.28 26.04
CA MET A 154 77.04 7.15 26.81
C MET A 154 78.18 6.64 25.93
N SER A 155 79.29 7.37 25.91
CA SER A 155 80.54 6.93 25.27
C SER A 155 81.73 7.58 25.98
N ARG A 156 82.81 6.80 26.14
CA ARG A 156 84.06 7.25 26.74
C ARG A 156 84.71 8.40 25.96
N SER A 157 84.50 8.45 24.65
CA SER A 157 85.01 9.54 23.81
C SER A 157 84.34 10.87 24.15
N THR A 158 83.02 10.86 24.38
CA THR A 158 82.23 12.03 24.78
C THR A 158 82.64 12.57 26.17
N GLU A 159 82.96 11.68 27.13
CA GLU A 159 83.47 12.10 28.45
C GLU A 159 84.77 12.89 28.35
N LEU A 160 85.71 12.37 27.54
CA LEU A 160 87.03 12.96 27.35
C LEU A 160 87.00 14.25 26.52
N GLU A 161 86.13 14.34 25.51
CA GLU A 161 86.04 15.52 24.63
C GLU A 161 85.39 16.72 25.33
N HIS A 162 84.47 16.48 26.28
CA HIS A 162 83.65 17.52 26.89
C HIS A 162 83.82 17.69 28.40
N ASN A 163 84.78 17.01 29.01
CA ASN A 163 85.06 17.06 30.46
C ASN A 163 83.79 16.80 31.31
N ILE A 164 83.06 15.75 30.96
CA ILE A 164 81.86 15.29 31.67
C ILE A 164 82.03 13.86 32.17
N ILE A 165 81.28 13.52 33.22
CA ILE A 165 81.20 12.17 33.79
C ILE A 165 79.75 11.69 33.61
N PHE A 166 79.55 10.49 33.06
CA PHE A 166 78.20 9.93 32.95
C PHE A 166 77.69 9.31 34.26
N THR A 167 76.37 9.39 34.46
CA THR A 167 75.65 8.56 35.43
C THR A 167 75.58 7.10 34.98
N ASP A 168 75.05 6.23 35.84
CA ASP A 168 74.51 4.94 35.41
C ASP A 168 73.46 5.15 34.30
N GLY A 169 73.36 4.21 33.36
CA GLY A 169 72.37 4.24 32.30
C GLY A 169 70.96 4.04 32.84
N TYR A 170 70.01 4.85 32.40
CA TYR A 170 68.59 4.72 32.79
C TYR A 170 67.74 4.09 31.69
N LEU A 171 68.24 4.00 30.47
CA LEU A 171 67.55 3.42 29.31
C LEU A 171 68.57 2.82 28.34
N GLU A 172 68.38 1.56 27.97
CA GLU A 172 69.20 0.88 26.96
C GLU A 172 68.56 1.01 25.58
N THR A 173 69.37 1.19 24.53
CA THR A 173 68.88 1.19 23.15
C THR A 173 69.88 0.58 22.19
N THR A 174 69.41 0.16 21.01
CA THR A 174 70.28 -0.30 19.91
C THR A 174 70.32 0.73 18.80
N MET A 175 71.48 0.82 18.14
CA MET A 175 71.67 1.68 16.97
C MET A 175 71.25 0.95 15.71
N LEU A 176 70.36 1.55 14.93
CA LEU A 176 69.90 1.04 13.63
C LEU A 176 70.13 2.07 12.53
N GLY A 177 70.23 1.59 11.29
CA GLY A 177 70.28 2.42 10.11
C GLY A 177 68.97 2.34 9.34
N LEU A 178 68.63 3.39 8.62
CA LEU A 178 67.49 3.47 7.71
C LEU A 178 67.99 3.95 6.34
N ALA A 179 67.79 3.13 5.29
CA ALA A 179 68.30 3.38 3.94
C ALA A 179 67.29 2.93 2.87
N LYS A 180 67.43 3.41 1.62
CA LYS A 180 66.57 2.96 0.50
C LYS A 180 66.82 1.50 0.11
N ASN A 181 68.07 1.05 0.21
CA ASN A 181 68.53 -0.28 -0.18
C ASN A 181 69.39 -0.87 0.94
N ASP A 182 69.57 -2.19 0.93
CA ASP A 182 70.51 -2.88 1.81
C ASP A 182 71.95 -2.51 1.41
N ILE A 183 72.56 -1.60 2.16
CA ILE A 183 73.91 -1.10 1.92
C ILE A 183 74.86 -1.59 3.02
N ARG A 184 76.09 -1.95 2.63
CA ARG A 184 77.17 -2.23 3.58
C ARG A 184 77.94 -0.95 3.85
N MET A 185 78.08 -0.59 5.11
CA MET A 185 78.91 0.54 5.54
C MET A 185 80.34 0.40 5.01
N ASP A 186 80.78 1.38 4.21
CA ASP A 186 82.15 1.51 3.71
C ASP A 186 82.67 2.95 3.91
N GLU A 187 83.90 3.23 3.48
CA GLU A 187 84.53 4.56 3.66
C GLU A 187 83.89 5.68 2.82
N LYS A 188 83.01 5.36 1.86
CA LYS A 188 82.33 6.34 1.00
C LYS A 188 80.90 6.63 1.43
N THR A 189 80.38 5.85 2.37
CA THR A 189 78.99 5.94 2.84
C THR A 189 78.76 7.27 3.56
N LYS A 190 77.79 8.05 3.08
CA LYS A 190 77.33 9.31 3.69
C LYS A 190 76.28 9.05 4.76
N VAL A 191 76.55 9.47 5.98
CA VAL A 191 75.69 9.21 7.14
C VAL A 191 74.91 10.47 7.52
N ALA A 192 73.58 10.39 7.49
CA ALA A 192 72.69 11.38 8.09
C ALA A 192 72.51 11.08 9.58
N MET A 193 72.57 12.11 10.41
CA MET A 193 72.36 11.99 11.85
C MET A 193 71.58 13.18 12.40
N ILE A 194 70.80 12.95 13.45
CA ILE A 194 70.17 14.05 14.19
C ILE A 194 71.25 14.79 14.97
N LYS A 195 71.35 16.10 14.72
CA LYS A 195 72.13 17.02 15.53
C LYS A 195 71.64 16.91 16.97
N TRP A 196 72.54 16.77 17.95
CA TRP A 196 72.27 16.75 19.41
C TRP A 196 72.26 15.40 20.13
N THR A 197 72.35 14.26 19.46
CA THR A 197 72.20 12.96 20.16
C THR A 197 73.47 12.42 20.81
N GLY A 198 74.67 12.98 20.59
CA GLY A 198 75.93 12.34 21.06
C GLY A 198 76.25 11.01 20.35
N ILE A 199 75.41 10.56 19.41
CA ILE A 199 75.62 9.38 18.57
C ILE A 199 76.80 9.62 17.60
N GLU A 200 77.19 10.87 17.34
CA GLU A 200 78.38 11.23 16.57
C GLU A 200 79.63 10.47 17.06
N SER A 201 79.81 10.40 18.38
CA SER A 201 80.90 9.67 19.03
C SER A 201 80.87 8.18 18.68
N PHE A 202 79.68 7.57 18.64
CA PHE A 202 79.49 6.19 18.21
C PHE A 202 79.91 6.01 16.75
N VAL A 203 79.52 6.92 15.85
CA VAL A 203 79.94 6.81 14.45
C VAL A 203 81.45 7.02 14.33
N LYS A 204 82.05 8.04 14.95
CA LYS A 204 83.51 8.24 14.93
C LYS A 204 84.30 7.05 15.49
N GLU A 205 83.81 6.40 16.55
CA GLU A 205 84.49 5.28 17.21
C GLU A 205 84.47 4.00 16.34
N TYR A 206 83.32 3.69 15.73
CA TYR A 206 83.14 2.44 14.97
C TYR A 206 83.36 2.57 13.46
N TYR A 207 83.25 3.81 12.96
CA TYR A 207 83.22 4.24 11.57
C TYR A 207 83.95 5.62 11.44
N PRO A 208 85.27 5.68 11.68
CA PRO A 208 86.02 6.93 11.78
C PRO A 208 86.20 7.69 10.45
N ASN A 209 86.02 7.02 9.31
CA ASN A 209 86.35 7.55 7.98
C ASN A 209 85.11 8.04 7.22
N GLN A 210 83.92 8.00 7.83
CA GLN A 210 82.64 8.27 7.18
C GLN A 210 82.33 9.77 7.13
N GLU A 211 81.73 10.22 6.02
CA GLU A 211 81.22 11.59 5.89
C GLU A 211 79.88 11.71 6.63
N VAL A 212 79.85 12.47 7.73
CA VAL A 212 78.66 12.66 8.57
C VAL A 212 78.01 14.01 8.32
N SER A 213 76.72 14.01 8.00
CA SER A 213 75.88 15.20 7.85
C SER A 213 74.84 15.29 8.97
N PHE A 214 74.76 16.45 9.61
CA PHE A 214 73.87 16.68 10.75
C PHE A 214 72.59 17.43 10.35
N TYR A 215 71.44 16.90 10.75
CA TYR A 215 70.13 17.46 10.48
C TYR A 215 69.40 17.79 11.79
N PRO A 216 68.47 18.78 11.80
CA PRO A 216 67.84 19.25 13.03
C PRO A 216 66.90 18.24 13.70
N ASN A 217 66.33 17.29 12.94
CA ASN A 217 65.43 16.26 13.44
C ASN A 217 65.40 15.05 12.51
N ALA A 218 64.71 13.98 12.95
CA ALA A 218 64.65 12.72 12.24
C ALA A 218 63.99 12.81 10.85
N SER A 219 62.92 13.59 10.71
CA SER A 219 62.24 13.79 9.41
C SER A 219 63.19 14.39 8.37
N LYS A 220 64.07 15.32 8.76
CA LYS A 220 65.08 15.88 7.87
C LYS A 220 66.18 14.89 7.50
N CYS A 221 66.58 13.99 8.42
CA CYS A 221 67.48 12.88 8.07
C CYS A 221 66.84 11.95 7.02
N ILE A 222 65.57 11.62 7.18
CA ILE A 222 64.82 10.76 6.25
C ILE A 222 64.67 11.43 4.89
N GLU A 223 64.35 12.73 4.86
CA GLU A 223 64.28 13.50 3.62
C GLU A 223 65.61 13.47 2.88
N ALA A 224 66.74 13.61 3.58
CA ALA A 224 68.07 13.53 2.99
C ALA A 224 68.38 12.14 2.39
N VAL A 225 67.98 11.06 3.07
CA VAL A 225 68.09 9.69 2.54
C VAL A 225 67.20 9.49 1.32
N LYS A 226 65.96 10.02 1.35
CA LYS A 226 65.04 9.96 0.21
C LYS A 226 65.54 10.77 -1.00
N LYS A 227 66.23 11.88 -0.76
CA LYS A 227 66.84 12.73 -1.80
C LYS A 227 68.22 12.27 -2.24
N GLU A 228 68.76 11.20 -1.67
CA GLU A 228 70.12 10.69 -1.95
C GLU A 228 71.22 11.72 -1.62
N GLU A 229 70.92 12.65 -0.71
CA GLU A 229 71.91 13.56 -0.10
C GLU A 229 72.74 12.84 0.96
N SER A 230 72.20 11.76 1.54
CA SER A 230 72.88 10.83 2.45
C SER A 230 72.45 9.40 2.13
N ASP A 231 73.32 8.43 2.36
CA ASP A 231 73.05 7.02 2.02
C ASP A 231 72.25 6.30 3.11
N VAL A 232 72.51 6.66 4.38
CA VAL A 232 71.89 6.05 5.56
C VAL A 232 71.61 7.08 6.64
N PHE A 233 70.44 6.98 7.28
CA PHE A 233 70.17 7.65 8.54
C PHE A 233 70.43 6.70 9.71
N ILE A 234 71.39 7.02 10.58
CA ILE A 234 71.66 6.25 11.81
C ILE A 234 70.95 6.90 13.00
N GLY A 235 70.16 6.10 13.74
CA GLY A 235 69.43 6.54 14.92
C GLY A 235 69.19 5.41 15.91
N SER A 236 68.72 5.75 17.11
CA SER A 236 68.30 4.73 18.08
C SER A 236 67.02 4.03 17.63
N ASN A 237 66.82 2.80 18.10
CA ASN A 237 65.60 2.05 17.86
C ASN A 237 64.33 2.81 18.28
N TYR A 238 64.39 3.62 19.36
CA TYR A 238 63.26 4.45 19.80
C TYR A 238 62.91 5.55 18.80
N ILE A 239 63.90 6.24 18.26
CA ILE A 239 63.69 7.32 17.29
C ILE A 239 63.17 6.75 15.97
N LEU A 240 63.77 5.67 15.49
CA LEU A 240 63.41 5.13 14.18
C LEU A 240 62.06 4.39 14.18
N ASN A 241 61.72 3.64 15.24
CA ASN A 241 60.39 3.03 15.36
C ASN A 241 59.27 4.07 15.50
N ASN A 242 59.57 5.25 16.02
CA ASN A 242 58.57 6.32 16.11
C ASN A 242 58.15 6.84 14.72
N ILE A 243 58.95 6.61 13.68
CA ILE A 243 58.74 7.21 12.37
C ILE A 243 58.45 6.16 11.29
N ILE A 244 58.81 4.89 11.51
CA ILE A 244 58.61 3.83 10.50
C ILE A 244 57.15 3.63 10.05
N ASN A 245 56.18 3.96 10.91
CA ASN A 245 54.76 3.83 10.60
C ASN A 245 54.16 5.12 10.00
N THR A 246 55.00 6.08 9.60
CA THR A 246 54.56 7.30 8.94
C THR A 246 54.82 7.22 7.44
N GLU A 247 54.02 7.92 6.63
CA GLU A 247 54.25 8.05 5.18
C GLU A 247 55.67 8.59 4.87
N GLU A 248 56.30 9.29 5.83
CA GLU A 248 57.64 9.84 5.70
C GLU A 248 58.71 8.75 5.48
N SER A 249 58.53 7.52 5.98
CA SER A 249 59.49 6.42 5.81
C SER A 249 59.19 5.46 4.67
N ASP A 250 58.13 5.69 3.88
CA ASP A 250 57.77 4.81 2.77
C ASP A 250 58.94 4.59 1.80
N GLY A 251 59.22 3.31 1.50
CA GLY A 251 60.29 2.90 0.60
C GLY A 251 61.69 2.84 1.23
N LEU A 252 61.81 2.98 2.55
CA LEU A 252 63.06 2.78 3.29
C LEU A 252 63.02 1.45 4.08
N MET A 253 64.20 0.87 4.32
CA MET A 253 64.36 -0.37 5.06
C MET A 253 65.36 -0.22 6.21
N PHE A 254 65.11 -0.96 7.29
CA PHE A 254 66.06 -1.07 8.39
C PHE A 254 67.29 -1.85 7.97
N MET A 255 68.44 -1.33 8.34
CA MET A 255 69.72 -2.01 8.21
C MET A 255 70.38 -2.13 9.58
N PRO A 256 70.91 -3.33 9.93
CA PRO A 256 71.63 -3.50 11.17
C PRO A 256 72.94 -2.73 11.13
N ILE A 257 73.14 -1.84 12.09
CA ILE A 257 74.46 -1.31 12.43
C ILE A 257 75.07 -2.26 13.47
N LYS A 258 76.41 -2.40 13.54
CA LYS A 258 77.10 -3.30 14.49
C LYS A 258 76.30 -3.41 15.80
N ASN A 259 75.83 -4.62 16.11
CA ASN A 259 74.73 -4.91 17.05
C ASN A 259 75.12 -4.58 18.51
N GLN A 260 75.25 -3.29 18.81
CA GLN A 260 75.66 -2.78 20.11
C GLN A 260 74.49 -2.12 20.81
N VAL A 261 74.35 -2.52 22.07
CA VAL A 261 73.50 -1.83 23.04
C VAL A 261 74.29 -0.62 23.54
N VAL A 262 73.65 0.54 23.47
CA VAL A 262 74.17 1.81 23.97
C VAL A 262 73.27 2.27 25.10
N ASP A 263 73.88 2.59 26.24
CA ASP A 263 73.19 3.17 27.37
C ASP A 263 72.91 4.65 27.14
N ILE A 264 71.72 5.08 27.52
CA ILE A 264 71.33 6.48 27.59
C ILE A 264 71.37 6.88 29.07
N GLY A 265 72.15 7.93 29.35
CA GLY A 265 72.39 8.44 30.69
C GLY A 265 72.37 9.96 30.76
N ILE A 266 72.81 10.48 31.91
CA ILE A 266 72.95 11.90 32.18
C ILE A 266 74.44 12.24 32.21
N GLY A 267 74.85 13.23 31.43
CA GLY A 267 76.19 13.81 31.53
C GLY A 267 76.25 14.84 32.66
N VAL A 268 77.19 14.68 33.59
CA VAL A 268 77.41 15.60 34.71
C VAL A 268 78.75 16.30 34.50
N SER A 269 78.83 17.60 34.75
CA SER A 269 80.10 18.33 34.66
C SER A 269 81.15 17.72 35.58
N GLU A 270 82.40 17.52 35.13
CA GLU A 270 83.50 17.07 36.00
C GLU A 270 83.80 18.08 37.14
N LYS A 271 83.42 19.34 36.93
CA LYS A 271 83.50 20.40 37.96
C LYS A 271 82.32 20.39 38.94
N ALA A 272 81.29 19.59 38.70
CA ALA A 272 80.14 19.50 39.60
C ALA A 272 80.55 18.87 40.93
N ASN A 273 79.77 19.14 41.98
CA ASN A 273 79.98 18.51 43.27
C ASN A 273 79.80 16.98 43.13
N PRO A 274 80.76 16.15 43.58
CA PRO A 274 80.66 14.68 43.49
C PRO A 274 79.39 14.10 44.13
N ALA A 275 78.79 14.80 45.10
CA ALA A 275 77.51 14.42 45.68
C ALA A 275 76.37 14.38 44.65
N LEU A 276 76.37 15.27 43.64
CA LEU A 276 75.33 15.30 42.60
C LEU A 276 75.34 14.01 41.78
N LEU A 277 76.51 13.57 41.31
CA LEU A 277 76.65 12.31 40.56
C LEU A 277 76.16 11.12 41.40
N SER A 278 76.54 11.07 42.68
CA SER A 278 76.10 10.00 43.58
C SER A 278 74.58 10.01 43.82
N ILE A 279 73.97 11.19 43.99
CA ILE A 279 72.51 11.34 44.15
C ILE A 279 71.79 10.86 42.90
N LEU A 280 72.26 11.25 41.71
CA LEU A 280 71.65 10.87 40.44
C LEU A 280 71.73 9.36 40.23
N ASN A 281 72.89 8.71 40.42
CA ASN A 281 73.01 7.25 40.30
C ASN A 281 72.09 6.52 41.27
N LYS A 282 72.04 6.94 42.54
CA LYS A 282 71.13 6.35 43.53
C LYS A 282 69.65 6.53 43.18
N SER A 283 69.33 7.61 42.49
CA SER A 283 67.95 7.91 42.09
C SER A 283 67.55 7.19 40.80
N ILE A 284 68.50 7.00 39.88
CA ILE A 284 68.36 6.17 38.67
C ILE A 284 68.14 4.71 39.07
N ASN A 285 68.93 4.18 40.01
CA ASN A 285 68.79 2.81 40.52
C ASN A 285 67.46 2.55 41.26
N ARG A 286 66.70 3.60 41.58
CA ARG A 286 65.36 3.54 42.16
C ARG A 286 64.23 3.65 41.13
N VAL A 287 64.51 4.03 39.89
CA VAL A 287 63.51 4.04 38.81
C VAL A 287 63.17 2.60 38.46
N THR A 288 61.89 2.25 38.58
CA THR A 288 61.40 0.89 38.33
C THR A 288 61.24 0.60 36.84
N GLU A 289 61.28 -0.68 36.45
CA GLU A 289 60.99 -1.08 35.07
C GLU A 289 59.58 -0.66 34.61
N GLU A 290 58.62 -0.62 35.54
CA GLU A 290 57.27 -0.14 35.27
C GLU A 290 57.27 1.36 34.95
N GLU A 291 58.01 2.18 35.69
CA GLU A 291 58.17 3.61 35.39
C GLU A 291 58.85 3.84 34.03
N VAL A 292 59.89 3.05 33.71
CA VAL A 292 60.53 3.10 32.38
C VAL A 292 59.53 2.68 31.29
N ALA A 293 58.77 1.60 31.49
CA ALA A 293 57.77 1.14 30.54
C ALA A 293 56.63 2.16 30.36
N ILE A 294 56.19 2.83 31.43
CA ILE A 294 55.21 3.91 31.38
C ILE A 294 55.78 5.11 30.60
N ALA A 295 57.03 5.50 30.84
CA ALA A 295 57.68 6.59 30.11
C ALA A 295 57.78 6.27 28.61
N VAL A 296 58.18 5.04 28.25
CA VAL A 296 58.25 4.57 26.86
C VAL A 296 56.86 4.53 26.23
N THR A 297 55.88 3.85 26.84
CA THR A 297 54.53 3.70 26.28
C THR A 297 53.76 5.02 26.24
N GLY A 298 53.89 5.88 27.24
CA GLY A 298 53.25 7.19 27.29
C GLY A 298 53.77 8.15 26.22
N SER A 299 55.07 8.08 25.92
CA SER A 299 55.69 8.89 24.87
C SER A 299 55.51 8.31 23.46
N THR A 300 55.12 7.03 23.32
CA THR A 300 54.82 6.37 22.02
C THR A 300 53.31 6.22 21.74
N LYS A 301 52.42 6.42 22.73
CA LYS A 301 50.94 6.27 22.62
C LYS A 301 50.22 7.33 21.77
N TYR A 302 50.91 8.31 21.21
CA TYR A 302 50.31 9.31 20.31
C TYR A 302 50.08 8.77 18.87
N LEU A 303 50.18 7.45 18.66
CA LEU A 303 50.17 6.79 17.35
C LEU A 303 49.17 5.61 17.27
N GLU A 304 47.92 5.79 17.73
CA GLU A 304 46.81 4.97 17.21
C GLU A 304 46.10 5.77 16.11
N HIS A 305 46.20 5.31 14.86
CA HIS A 305 45.29 5.74 13.80
C HIS A 305 43.86 5.46 14.24
N THR A 306 43.05 6.49 14.49
CA THR A 306 41.62 6.31 14.70
C THR A 306 41.01 5.82 13.38
N VAL A 307 40.71 4.52 13.27
CA VAL A 307 39.96 3.98 12.12
C VAL A 307 38.62 4.69 12.05
N THR A 308 38.42 5.50 11.02
CA THR A 308 37.16 6.22 10.85
C THR A 308 36.09 5.28 10.28
N LEU A 309 34.82 5.63 10.44
CA LEU A 309 33.71 4.89 9.81
C LEU A 309 33.88 4.82 8.28
N LEU A 310 34.51 5.85 7.69
CA LEU A 310 34.77 5.90 6.27
C LEU A 310 35.80 4.84 5.85
N ASP A 311 36.88 4.69 6.62
CA ASP A 311 37.91 3.67 6.38
C ASP A 311 37.31 2.26 6.49
N PHE A 312 36.43 2.04 7.47
CA PHE A 312 35.73 0.77 7.64
C PHE A 312 34.82 0.43 6.46
N ILE A 313 34.05 1.40 5.95
CA ILE A 313 33.17 1.21 4.79
C ILE A 313 33.99 0.97 3.53
N GLN A 314 35.07 1.72 3.31
CA GLN A 314 35.94 1.54 2.15
C GLN A 314 36.58 0.15 2.13
N HIS A 315 37.06 -0.33 3.28
CA HIS A 315 37.68 -1.66 3.38
C HIS A 315 36.67 -2.80 3.19
N ASN A 316 35.36 -2.56 3.44
CA ASN A 316 34.31 -3.59 3.41
C ASN A 316 33.23 -3.35 2.34
N ILE A 317 33.51 -2.55 1.30
CA ILE A 317 32.50 -2.07 0.35
C ILE A 317 31.71 -3.21 -0.33
N MET A 318 32.37 -4.33 -0.64
CA MET A 318 31.74 -5.50 -1.26
C MET A 318 30.72 -6.18 -0.34
N ALA A 319 31.02 -6.26 0.97
CA ALA A 319 30.09 -6.84 1.94
C ALA A 319 28.83 -5.97 2.07
N PHE A 320 28.99 -4.64 2.10
CA PHE A 320 27.86 -3.72 2.14
C PHE A 320 26.99 -3.81 0.88
N ILE A 321 27.59 -3.90 -0.31
CA ILE A 321 26.85 -4.09 -1.57
C ILE A 321 26.03 -5.39 -1.51
N LEU A 322 26.62 -6.49 -1.05
CA LEU A 322 25.90 -7.77 -0.92
C LEU A 322 24.74 -7.70 0.07
N ILE A 323 24.93 -7.03 1.22
CA ILE A 323 23.87 -6.82 2.21
C ILE A 323 22.74 -5.98 1.60
N ILE A 324 23.05 -4.89 0.90
CA ILE A 324 22.05 -4.04 0.24
C ILE A 324 21.28 -4.84 -0.82
N LEU A 325 21.97 -5.62 -1.66
CA LEU A 325 21.32 -6.46 -2.66
C LEU A 325 20.42 -7.53 -2.01
N PHE A 326 20.85 -8.11 -0.90
CA PHE A 326 20.04 -9.06 -0.15
C PHE A 326 18.79 -8.41 0.46
N ILE A 327 18.91 -7.20 1.01
CA ILE A 327 17.77 -6.42 1.51
C ILE A 327 16.81 -6.10 0.37
N ILE A 328 17.32 -5.64 -0.79
CA ILE A 328 16.50 -5.38 -1.98
C ILE A 328 15.77 -6.64 -2.43
N PHE A 329 16.44 -7.80 -2.43
CA PHE A 329 15.83 -9.08 -2.78
C PHE A 329 14.70 -9.47 -1.82
N ILE A 330 14.90 -9.30 -0.51
CA ILE A 330 13.86 -9.55 0.50
C ILE A 330 12.68 -8.60 0.30
N VAL A 331 12.93 -7.30 0.15
CA VAL A 331 11.89 -6.29 -0.07
C VAL A 331 11.10 -6.59 -1.34
N PHE A 332 11.78 -7.00 -2.42
CA PHE A 332 11.15 -7.39 -3.67
C PHE A 332 10.30 -8.67 -3.53
N GLY A 333 10.79 -9.65 -2.78
CA GLY A 333 10.03 -10.86 -2.43
C GLY A 333 8.75 -10.54 -1.66
N ILE A 334 8.85 -9.70 -0.61
CA ILE A 334 7.71 -9.22 0.17
C ILE A 334 6.73 -8.45 -0.72
N PHE A 335 7.23 -7.59 -1.61
CA PHE A 335 6.41 -6.85 -2.56
C PHE A 335 5.61 -7.77 -3.49
N ILE A 336 6.24 -8.80 -4.07
CA ILE A 336 5.57 -9.78 -4.93
C ILE A 336 4.48 -10.55 -4.16
N VAL A 337 4.78 -10.99 -2.94
CA VAL A 337 3.81 -11.70 -2.11
C VAL A 337 2.62 -10.80 -1.80
N ASN A 338 2.86 -9.57 -1.35
CA ASN A 338 1.81 -8.59 -1.09
C ASN A 338 0.99 -8.28 -2.35
N TYR A 339 1.63 -8.09 -3.49
CA TYR A 339 0.96 -7.88 -4.77
C TYR A 339 0.04 -9.06 -5.12
N LYS A 340 0.49 -10.30 -4.97
CA LYS A 340 -0.32 -11.50 -5.20
C LYS A 340 -1.52 -11.58 -4.24
N VAL A 341 -1.31 -11.31 -2.95
CA VAL A 341 -2.39 -11.30 -1.94
C VAL A 341 -3.45 -10.26 -2.29
N GLN A 342 -3.03 -9.03 -2.62
CA GLN A 342 -3.96 -7.96 -3.00
C GLN A 342 -4.70 -8.27 -4.29
N MET A 343 -4.01 -8.80 -5.31
CA MET A 343 -4.65 -9.24 -6.56
C MET A 343 -5.65 -10.38 -6.34
N ASN A 344 -5.37 -11.32 -5.44
CA ASN A 344 -6.31 -12.39 -5.11
C ASN A 344 -7.55 -11.85 -4.36
N LYS A 345 -7.38 -10.90 -3.44
CA LYS A 345 -8.50 -10.20 -2.80
C LYS A 345 -9.35 -9.45 -3.83
N LEU A 346 -8.71 -8.67 -4.71
CA LEU A 346 -9.40 -7.93 -5.78
C LEU A 346 -10.19 -8.88 -6.70
N LYS A 347 -9.57 -10.00 -7.11
CA LYS A 347 -10.25 -11.05 -7.90
C LYS A 347 -11.44 -11.63 -7.15
N LYS A 348 -11.33 -11.89 -5.84
CA LYS A 348 -12.44 -12.41 -5.05
C LYS A 348 -13.62 -11.45 -5.02
N ILE A 349 -13.37 -10.16 -4.76
CA ILE A 349 -14.40 -9.11 -4.77
C ILE A 349 -15.02 -8.95 -6.17
N ALA A 350 -14.19 -8.95 -7.21
CA ALA A 350 -14.66 -8.73 -8.58
C ALA A 350 -15.39 -9.94 -9.17
N TYR A 351 -15.05 -11.17 -8.76
CA TYR A 351 -15.52 -12.41 -9.39
C TYR A 351 -16.58 -13.19 -8.62
N VAL A 352 -16.83 -12.83 -7.36
CA VAL A 352 -17.78 -13.52 -6.50
C VAL A 352 -18.82 -12.51 -6.02
N ASP A 353 -20.10 -12.87 -6.12
CA ASP A 353 -21.20 -12.10 -5.53
C ASP A 353 -21.20 -12.28 -4.00
N GLU A 354 -21.23 -11.17 -3.25
CA GLU A 354 -21.06 -11.19 -1.79
C GLU A 354 -22.24 -11.85 -1.04
N VAL A 355 -23.46 -11.75 -1.58
CA VAL A 355 -24.66 -12.29 -0.94
C VAL A 355 -24.76 -13.79 -1.16
N THR A 356 -24.62 -14.21 -2.42
CA THR A 356 -24.91 -15.59 -2.84
C THR A 356 -23.68 -16.48 -2.90
N GLY A 357 -22.47 -15.90 -2.92
CA GLY A 357 -21.21 -16.64 -3.02
C GLY A 357 -20.94 -17.29 -4.39
N ILE A 358 -21.81 -17.07 -5.39
CA ILE A 358 -21.63 -17.56 -6.76
C ILE A 358 -20.87 -16.54 -7.61
N ARG A 359 -20.66 -16.84 -8.89
CA ARG A 359 -19.94 -15.93 -9.81
C ARG A 359 -20.67 -14.58 -9.92
N SER A 360 -19.90 -13.51 -10.01
CA SER A 360 -20.39 -12.20 -10.46
C SER A 360 -20.62 -12.20 -11.99
N LEU A 361 -21.34 -11.18 -12.48
CA LEU A 361 -21.49 -10.95 -13.92
C LEU A 361 -20.15 -10.84 -14.66
N LEU A 362 -19.15 -10.18 -14.07
CA LEU A 362 -17.83 -10.05 -14.70
C LEU A 362 -17.16 -11.42 -14.89
N LYS A 363 -17.20 -12.26 -13.85
CA LYS A 363 -16.64 -13.61 -13.92
C LYS A 363 -17.40 -14.49 -14.90
N PHE A 364 -18.73 -14.36 -14.95
CA PHE A 364 -19.56 -15.04 -15.93
C PHE A 364 -19.15 -14.71 -17.36
N LYS A 365 -18.96 -13.42 -17.69
CA LYS A 365 -18.53 -13.00 -19.03
C LYS A 365 -17.18 -13.61 -19.43
N ILE A 366 -16.22 -13.61 -18.52
CA ILE A 366 -14.89 -14.20 -18.75
C ILE A 366 -15.01 -15.71 -18.99
N ASP A 367 -15.79 -16.42 -18.16
CA ASP A 367 -15.96 -17.87 -18.28
C ASP A 367 -16.76 -18.26 -19.53
N ALA A 368 -17.77 -17.46 -19.89
CA ALA A 368 -18.57 -17.66 -21.10
C ALA A 368 -17.73 -17.50 -22.37
N ASN A 369 -16.91 -16.45 -22.46
CA ASN A 369 -16.01 -16.25 -23.61
C ASN A 369 -15.02 -17.41 -23.76
N LYS A 370 -14.49 -17.96 -22.67
CA LYS A 370 -13.65 -19.17 -22.72
C LYS A 370 -14.39 -20.39 -23.23
N LEU A 371 -15.66 -20.55 -22.87
CA LEU A 371 -16.51 -21.64 -23.38
C LEU A 371 -16.84 -21.43 -24.86
N PHE A 372 -17.06 -20.19 -25.29
CA PHE A 372 -17.26 -19.84 -26.69
C PHE A 372 -16.02 -20.10 -27.55
N GLU A 373 -14.82 -19.76 -27.06
CA GLU A 373 -13.55 -20.10 -27.73
C GLU A 373 -13.36 -21.61 -27.86
N LYS A 374 -13.76 -22.38 -26.83
CA LYS A 374 -13.56 -23.83 -26.79
C LYS A 374 -14.56 -24.63 -27.61
N TYR A 375 -15.83 -24.23 -27.62
CA TYR A 375 -16.92 -25.01 -28.17
C TYR A 375 -17.71 -24.28 -29.28
N GLY A 376 -17.43 -23.01 -29.55
CA GLY A 376 -18.23 -22.16 -30.43
C GLY A 376 -19.46 -21.57 -29.73
N THR A 377 -19.84 -20.35 -30.12
CA THR A 377 -20.95 -19.58 -29.52
C THR A 377 -22.31 -20.24 -29.70
N TYR A 378 -22.58 -20.85 -30.87
CA TYR A 378 -23.90 -21.37 -31.25
C TYR A 378 -24.36 -22.62 -30.49
N ASN A 379 -23.48 -23.18 -29.65
CA ASN A 379 -23.76 -24.37 -28.87
C ASN A 379 -24.35 -24.05 -27.49
N PHE A 380 -24.67 -22.77 -27.21
CA PHE A 380 -25.16 -22.35 -25.91
C PHE A 380 -26.50 -21.60 -25.99
N VAL A 381 -27.18 -21.57 -24.84
CA VAL A 381 -28.41 -20.82 -24.58
C VAL A 381 -28.19 -20.03 -23.30
N ILE A 382 -28.62 -18.78 -23.28
CA ILE A 382 -28.57 -17.92 -22.10
C ILE A 382 -29.97 -17.79 -21.52
N TYR A 383 -30.11 -18.10 -20.24
CA TYR A 383 -31.30 -17.86 -19.44
C TYR A 383 -31.07 -16.67 -18.51
N TYR A 384 -32.03 -15.75 -18.50
CA TYR A 384 -32.13 -14.62 -17.61
C TYR A 384 -33.29 -14.85 -16.65
N ILE A 385 -33.00 -15.00 -15.37
CA ILE A 385 -33.99 -15.31 -14.34
C ILE A 385 -34.18 -14.10 -13.44
N ASN A 386 -35.43 -13.71 -13.22
CA ASN A 386 -35.83 -12.64 -12.31
C ASN A 386 -36.87 -13.15 -11.31
N ILE A 387 -36.79 -12.72 -10.05
CA ILE A 387 -37.78 -13.06 -9.03
C ILE A 387 -38.93 -12.04 -9.11
N ASP A 388 -40.17 -12.50 -9.26
CA ASP A 388 -41.30 -11.58 -9.35
C ASP A 388 -41.57 -10.89 -8.02
N LYS A 389 -41.81 -9.57 -8.05
CA LYS A 389 -42.10 -8.74 -6.88
C LYS A 389 -41.10 -8.88 -5.72
N PHE A 390 -39.81 -9.11 -5.99
CA PHE A 390 -38.79 -9.26 -4.94
C PHE A 390 -38.71 -8.06 -3.98
N LYS A 391 -38.93 -6.84 -4.49
CA LYS A 391 -39.01 -5.64 -3.65
C LYS A 391 -40.11 -5.75 -2.58
N TYR A 392 -41.28 -6.28 -2.93
CA TYR A 392 -42.37 -6.51 -1.97
C TYR A 392 -41.97 -7.54 -0.90
N ILE A 393 -41.20 -8.55 -1.27
CA ILE A 393 -40.65 -9.53 -0.31
C ILE A 393 -39.70 -8.83 0.67
N ASN A 394 -38.79 -7.98 0.19
CA ASN A 394 -37.90 -7.20 1.05
C ASN A 394 -38.66 -6.22 1.96
N ASP A 395 -39.67 -5.54 1.42
CA ASP A 395 -40.46 -4.56 2.16
C ASP A 395 -41.31 -5.22 3.27
N MET A 396 -41.78 -6.45 3.04
CA MET A 396 -42.62 -7.19 4.01
C MET A 396 -41.82 -8.01 5.03
N PHE A 397 -40.70 -8.62 4.64
CA PHE A 397 -39.96 -9.58 5.47
C PHE A 397 -38.53 -9.15 5.82
N GLY A 398 -38.08 -7.99 5.29
CA GLY A 398 -36.75 -7.45 5.52
C GLY A 398 -35.69 -7.98 4.55
N PHE A 399 -34.58 -7.24 4.45
CA PHE A 399 -33.48 -7.55 3.52
C PHE A 399 -32.76 -8.87 3.83
N GLU A 400 -32.63 -9.25 5.10
CA GLU A 400 -32.00 -10.53 5.49
C GLU A 400 -32.78 -11.75 4.95
N PHE A 401 -34.11 -11.66 4.96
CA PHE A 401 -34.98 -12.68 4.40
C PHE A 401 -34.84 -12.76 2.87
N GLY A 402 -34.79 -11.61 2.20
CA GLY A 402 -34.49 -11.53 0.77
C GLY A 402 -33.14 -12.15 0.41
N ASP A 403 -32.09 -11.86 1.16
CA ASP A 403 -30.75 -12.42 0.97
C ASP A 403 -30.73 -13.95 1.12
N ASN A 404 -31.53 -14.49 2.05
CA ASN A 404 -31.67 -15.94 2.21
C ASN A 404 -32.39 -16.59 1.03
N ILE A 405 -33.39 -15.93 0.43
CA ILE A 405 -34.03 -16.39 -0.81
C ILE A 405 -33.03 -16.38 -1.96
N LEU A 406 -32.22 -15.33 -2.09
CA LEU A 406 -31.20 -15.25 -3.13
C LEU A 406 -30.17 -16.38 -3.00
N LYS A 407 -29.69 -16.65 -1.78
CA LYS A 407 -28.78 -17.78 -1.50
C LYS A 407 -29.43 -19.13 -1.81
N TYR A 408 -30.71 -19.29 -1.48
CA TYR A 408 -31.48 -20.50 -1.76
C TYR A 408 -31.59 -20.76 -3.27
N ILE A 409 -31.99 -19.74 -4.05
CA ILE A 409 -32.10 -19.85 -5.51
C ILE A 409 -30.73 -20.14 -6.12
N ALA A 410 -29.67 -19.44 -5.68
CA ALA A 410 -28.31 -19.68 -6.14
C ALA A 410 -27.85 -21.13 -5.94
N ARG A 411 -28.19 -21.73 -4.78
CA ARG A 411 -27.92 -23.14 -4.48
C ARG A 411 -28.70 -24.07 -5.41
N LYS A 412 -30.01 -23.84 -5.59
CA LYS A 412 -30.85 -24.67 -6.47
C LYS A 412 -30.41 -24.60 -7.93
N ILE A 413 -29.97 -23.44 -8.42
CA ILE A 413 -29.35 -23.31 -9.74
C ILE A 413 -28.08 -24.16 -9.80
N GLY A 414 -27.22 -24.08 -8.78
CA GLY A 414 -25.99 -24.87 -8.66
C GLY A 414 -26.23 -26.38 -8.70
N GLU A 415 -27.29 -26.86 -8.04
CA GLU A 415 -27.71 -28.28 -8.07
C GLU A 415 -28.25 -28.72 -9.44
N SER A 416 -28.73 -27.77 -10.25
CA SER A 416 -29.41 -28.03 -11.52
C SER A 416 -28.51 -27.89 -12.75
N ILE A 417 -27.25 -27.48 -12.61
CA ILE A 417 -26.31 -27.26 -13.74
C ILE A 417 -25.39 -28.47 -14.00
N PHE A 418 -25.05 -28.69 -15.27
CA PHE A 418 -24.15 -29.76 -15.71
C PHE A 418 -22.73 -29.26 -16.04
N LYS A 419 -21.84 -30.19 -16.40
CA LYS A 419 -20.48 -29.89 -16.85
C LYS A 419 -20.48 -28.99 -18.10
N ASP A 420 -19.63 -27.97 -18.06
CA ASP A 420 -19.50 -26.88 -19.06
C ASP A 420 -20.72 -25.96 -19.15
N GLU A 421 -21.55 -25.92 -18.11
CA GLU A 421 -22.58 -24.90 -17.90
C GLU A 421 -22.14 -23.97 -16.76
N ILE A 422 -22.53 -22.70 -16.85
CA ILE A 422 -22.12 -21.67 -15.89
C ILE A 422 -23.31 -20.82 -15.49
N TYR A 423 -23.23 -20.25 -14.29
CA TYR A 423 -24.27 -19.40 -13.73
C TYR A 423 -23.65 -18.34 -12.83
N ALA A 424 -24.36 -17.24 -12.68
CA ALA A 424 -23.95 -16.07 -11.91
C ALA A 424 -25.16 -15.27 -11.44
N ARG A 425 -24.91 -14.39 -10.47
CA ARG A 425 -25.84 -13.32 -10.11
C ARG A 425 -25.40 -12.04 -10.81
N LEU A 426 -26.33 -11.33 -11.43
CA LEU A 426 -26.03 -10.04 -12.06
C LEU A 426 -26.04 -8.92 -11.02
N SER A 427 -27.20 -8.73 -10.40
CA SER A 427 -27.52 -7.68 -9.42
C SER A 427 -28.94 -7.89 -8.91
N ASP A 428 -29.25 -7.44 -7.69
CA ASP A 428 -30.59 -7.53 -7.09
C ASP A 428 -31.16 -8.96 -7.10
N ASP A 429 -32.31 -9.16 -7.73
CA ASP A 429 -33.08 -10.40 -7.88
C ASP A 429 -32.76 -11.18 -9.16
N ARG A 430 -31.68 -10.83 -9.84
CA ARG A 430 -31.44 -11.25 -11.24
C ARG A 430 -30.28 -12.23 -11.33
N PHE A 431 -30.55 -13.38 -11.93
CA PHE A 431 -29.60 -14.45 -12.18
C PHE A 431 -29.44 -14.71 -13.67
N ILE A 432 -28.28 -15.23 -14.04
CA ILE A 432 -27.98 -15.67 -15.40
C ILE A 432 -27.43 -17.09 -15.38
N VAL A 433 -27.88 -17.89 -16.34
CA VAL A 433 -27.43 -19.27 -16.54
C VAL A 433 -27.12 -19.45 -18.02
N MET A 434 -25.97 -20.04 -18.33
CA MET A 434 -25.61 -20.47 -19.68
C MET A 434 -25.55 -21.99 -19.72
N THR A 435 -26.40 -22.58 -20.54
CA THR A 435 -26.47 -24.04 -20.73
C THR A 435 -26.11 -24.42 -22.16
N LYS A 436 -25.91 -25.71 -22.40
CA LYS A 436 -25.78 -26.22 -23.77
C LYS A 436 -27.11 -26.09 -24.51
N LYS A 437 -27.05 -25.78 -25.81
CA LYS A 437 -28.21 -25.65 -26.69
C LYS A 437 -28.85 -27.03 -26.89
N SER A 438 -30.17 -27.06 -26.82
CA SER A 438 -31.01 -28.22 -27.12
C SER A 438 -32.24 -27.75 -27.90
N ASN A 439 -33.20 -28.64 -28.16
CA ASN A 439 -34.48 -28.24 -28.73
C ASN A 439 -35.25 -27.36 -27.72
N ILE A 440 -36.15 -26.50 -28.24
CA ILE A 440 -36.90 -25.56 -27.40
C ILE A 440 -37.75 -26.28 -26.35
N GLU A 441 -38.34 -27.45 -26.68
CA GLU A 441 -39.16 -28.20 -25.73
C GLU A 441 -38.36 -28.75 -24.54
N ASN A 442 -37.14 -29.27 -24.74
CA ASN A 442 -36.28 -29.70 -23.64
C ASN A 442 -35.80 -28.51 -22.81
N LEU A 443 -35.45 -27.40 -23.47
CA LEU A 443 -35.05 -26.17 -22.79
C LEU A 443 -36.19 -25.60 -21.94
N ARG A 444 -37.44 -25.66 -22.42
CA ARG A 444 -38.64 -25.26 -21.71
C ARG A 444 -38.92 -26.19 -20.54
N LYS A 445 -38.87 -27.50 -20.77
CA LYS A 445 -39.05 -28.51 -19.74
C LYS A 445 -38.05 -28.31 -18.61
N ARG A 446 -36.76 -28.13 -18.94
CA ARG A 446 -35.71 -27.89 -17.94
C ARG A 446 -35.97 -26.65 -17.07
N ALA A 447 -36.46 -25.56 -17.67
CA ALA A 447 -36.83 -24.37 -16.91
C ALA A 447 -38.04 -24.62 -15.99
N ASN A 448 -39.05 -25.36 -16.47
CA ASN A 448 -40.21 -25.72 -15.67
C ASN A 448 -39.85 -26.66 -14.51
N ASP A 449 -39.03 -27.68 -14.77
CA ASP A 449 -38.51 -28.60 -13.74
C ASP A 449 -37.76 -27.80 -12.66
N PHE A 450 -36.98 -26.79 -13.04
CA PHE A 450 -36.32 -25.90 -12.09
C PHE A 450 -37.31 -25.08 -11.25
N PHE A 451 -38.38 -24.55 -11.84
CA PHE A 451 -39.41 -23.82 -11.10
C PHE A 451 -40.15 -24.71 -10.09
N GLU A 452 -40.41 -25.97 -10.47
CA GLU A 452 -40.97 -26.96 -9.57
C GLU A 452 -39.99 -27.27 -8.44
N ILE A 453 -38.71 -27.51 -8.74
CA ILE A 453 -37.67 -27.78 -7.72
C ILE A 453 -37.60 -26.65 -6.69
N VAL A 454 -37.63 -25.39 -7.14
CA VAL A 454 -37.57 -24.22 -6.25
C VAL A 454 -38.75 -24.19 -5.26
N ASN A 455 -39.95 -24.58 -5.69
CA ASN A 455 -41.18 -24.54 -4.87
C ASN A 455 -41.56 -25.90 -4.22
N SER A 456 -40.93 -27.01 -4.63
CA SER A 456 -41.24 -28.38 -4.18
C SER A 456 -40.58 -28.79 -2.88
N ASP A 457 -39.63 -28.00 -2.38
CA ASP A 457 -38.89 -28.33 -1.15
C ASP A 457 -39.90 -28.36 0.02
N LYS A 458 -40.21 -29.57 0.50
CA LYS A 458 -41.31 -29.86 1.44
C LYS A 458 -41.17 -29.14 2.79
N GLU A 459 -39.99 -28.61 3.07
CA GLU A 459 -39.66 -27.73 4.18
C GLU A 459 -39.61 -26.27 3.72
N ASN A 460 -40.64 -25.77 3.01
CA ASN A 460 -40.61 -24.43 2.43
C ASN A 460 -40.28 -23.38 3.52
N THR A 461 -38.98 -23.07 3.67
CA THR A 461 -38.40 -22.41 4.86
C THR A 461 -38.97 -21.00 5.00
N PHE A 462 -39.43 -20.47 3.87
CA PHE A 462 -39.91 -19.13 3.68
C PHE A 462 -41.44 -19.02 3.72
N LYS A 463 -42.20 -20.14 3.77
CA LYS A 463 -43.68 -20.19 3.75
C LYS A 463 -44.35 -19.32 2.66
N ILE A 464 -43.62 -19.02 1.59
CA ILE A 464 -44.09 -18.22 0.45
C ILE A 464 -43.77 -18.94 -0.85
N ASP A 465 -44.62 -18.72 -1.86
CA ASP A 465 -44.35 -19.21 -3.22
C ASP A 465 -43.38 -18.25 -3.92
N ILE A 466 -42.28 -18.80 -4.44
CA ILE A 466 -41.28 -18.03 -5.18
C ILE A 466 -41.65 -18.11 -6.67
N ILE A 467 -42.10 -16.98 -7.21
CA ILE A 467 -42.45 -16.85 -8.63
C ILE A 467 -41.22 -16.37 -9.40
N LEU A 468 -40.81 -17.14 -10.41
CA LEU A 468 -39.64 -16.87 -11.24
C LEU A 468 -40.05 -16.58 -12.69
N LYS A 469 -39.52 -15.49 -13.24
CA LYS A 469 -39.62 -15.15 -14.66
C LYS A 469 -38.32 -15.49 -15.35
N CYS A 470 -38.38 -16.27 -16.42
CA CYS A 470 -37.19 -16.73 -17.13
C CYS A 470 -37.24 -16.36 -18.60
N GLY A 471 -36.32 -15.53 -19.08
CA GLY A 471 -36.14 -15.25 -20.50
C GLY A 471 -34.98 -16.06 -21.06
N ALA A 472 -35.16 -16.71 -22.19
CA ALA A 472 -34.14 -17.55 -22.82
C ALA A 472 -33.78 -17.01 -24.20
N TYR A 473 -32.48 -16.88 -24.49
CA TYR A 473 -31.98 -16.54 -25.82
C TYR A 473 -31.14 -17.69 -26.38
N LEU A 474 -31.58 -18.23 -27.53
CA LEU A 474 -30.83 -19.21 -28.29
C LEU A 474 -29.80 -18.45 -29.15
N ILE A 475 -28.52 -18.67 -28.89
CA ILE A 475 -27.46 -17.95 -29.61
C ILE A 475 -27.48 -18.36 -31.08
N ASP A 476 -27.54 -17.35 -31.96
CA ASP A 476 -27.57 -17.49 -33.41
C ASP A 476 -26.28 -16.99 -34.07
N LYS A 477 -26.10 -17.27 -35.38
CA LYS A 477 -24.84 -17.16 -36.12
C LYS A 477 -24.11 -15.81 -36.01
N ASP A 478 -24.85 -14.74 -35.74
CA ASP A 478 -24.34 -13.37 -35.90
C ASP A 478 -24.08 -12.63 -34.59
N ASP A 479 -24.22 -13.28 -33.43
CA ASP A 479 -24.00 -12.64 -32.14
C ASP A 479 -22.55 -12.79 -31.66
N VAL A 480 -21.80 -11.69 -31.72
CA VAL A 480 -20.38 -11.66 -31.34
C VAL A 480 -20.17 -11.15 -29.90
N ASN A 481 -21.17 -10.48 -29.32
CA ASN A 481 -21.03 -9.82 -28.02
C ASN A 481 -22.00 -10.42 -26.99
N ILE A 482 -21.43 -10.98 -25.91
CA ILE A 482 -22.19 -11.55 -24.79
C ILE A 482 -23.17 -10.55 -24.16
N ASP A 483 -22.84 -9.25 -24.11
CA ASP A 483 -23.74 -8.24 -23.57
C ASP A 483 -25.05 -8.14 -24.35
N VAL A 484 -24.99 -8.26 -25.69
CA VAL A 484 -26.17 -8.29 -26.55
C VAL A 484 -26.98 -9.56 -26.29
N MET A 485 -26.32 -10.71 -26.11
CA MET A 485 -27.00 -11.98 -25.83
C MET A 485 -27.72 -11.96 -24.48
N ILE A 486 -27.11 -11.36 -23.45
CA ILE A 486 -27.72 -11.15 -22.13
C ILE A 486 -28.94 -10.24 -22.24
N ASP A 487 -28.83 -9.15 -23.00
CA ASP A 487 -29.92 -8.20 -23.18
C ASP A 487 -31.12 -8.83 -23.93
N ARG A 488 -30.87 -9.67 -24.93
CA ARG A 488 -31.94 -10.45 -25.61
C ARG A 488 -32.64 -11.40 -24.66
N ALA A 489 -31.89 -12.14 -23.83
CA ALA A 489 -32.51 -13.00 -22.81
C ALA A 489 -33.31 -12.19 -21.79
N LYS A 490 -32.80 -11.02 -21.38
CA LYS A 490 -33.51 -10.08 -20.48
C LYS A 490 -34.80 -9.58 -21.10
N ILE A 491 -34.79 -9.19 -22.37
CA ILE A 491 -35.99 -8.74 -23.10
C ILE A 491 -37.06 -9.84 -23.09
N ALA A 492 -36.69 -11.10 -23.41
CA ALA A 492 -37.63 -12.21 -23.35
C ALA A 492 -38.18 -12.43 -21.93
N CYS A 493 -37.38 -12.19 -20.90
CA CYS A 493 -37.86 -12.26 -19.51
C CYS A 493 -38.93 -11.18 -19.23
N GLN A 494 -38.77 -9.99 -19.81
CA GLN A 494 -39.69 -8.86 -19.64
C GLN A 494 -41.02 -9.03 -20.38
N THR A 495 -41.10 -9.87 -21.42
CA THR A 495 -42.37 -10.17 -22.10
C THR A 495 -43.28 -11.08 -21.27
N ILE A 496 -42.81 -11.59 -20.13
CA ILE A 496 -43.60 -12.43 -19.24
C ILE A 496 -44.44 -11.54 -18.32
N GLU A 497 -45.75 -11.54 -18.55
CA GLU A 497 -46.73 -10.89 -17.67
C GLU A 497 -46.64 -11.39 -16.22
N THR A 498 -46.89 -10.49 -15.27
CA THR A 498 -47.00 -10.78 -13.83
C THR A 498 -48.24 -11.61 -13.52
N ASN A 499 -48.16 -12.93 -13.69
CA ASN A 499 -49.21 -13.85 -13.25
C ASN A 499 -48.69 -14.75 -12.11
N TYR A 500 -49.59 -15.36 -11.33
CA TYR A 500 -49.29 -16.21 -10.16
C TYR A 500 -48.47 -17.50 -10.46
N LYS A 501 -47.84 -17.62 -11.63
CA LYS A 501 -47.07 -18.81 -12.03
C LYS A 501 -45.76 -18.42 -12.70
N SER A 502 -44.69 -19.14 -12.32
CA SER A 502 -43.39 -19.07 -13.00
C SER A 502 -43.54 -19.47 -14.47
N LYS A 503 -42.89 -18.72 -15.36
CA LYS A 503 -42.95 -18.95 -16.81
C LYS A 503 -41.57 -18.75 -17.45
N VAL A 504 -41.38 -19.40 -18.59
CA VAL A 504 -40.23 -19.19 -19.47
C VAL A 504 -40.68 -18.69 -20.84
N ALA A 505 -40.04 -17.63 -21.33
CA ALA A 505 -40.24 -17.07 -22.66
C ALA A 505 -38.93 -17.13 -23.44
N PHE A 506 -39.03 -17.41 -24.74
CA PHE A 506 -37.88 -17.48 -25.62
C PHE A 506 -37.85 -16.22 -26.49
N TYR A 507 -36.68 -15.60 -26.59
CA TYR A 507 -36.47 -14.48 -27.50
C TYR A 507 -36.60 -14.99 -28.94
N ASP A 508 -37.57 -14.45 -29.66
CA ASP A 508 -37.83 -14.76 -31.07
C ASP A 508 -37.90 -13.46 -31.91
N ASP A 509 -38.00 -13.63 -33.22
CA ASP A 509 -38.12 -12.48 -34.14
C ASP A 509 -39.39 -11.65 -33.91
N LYS A 510 -40.44 -12.22 -33.29
CA LYS A 510 -41.66 -11.48 -32.97
C LYS A 510 -41.40 -10.45 -31.88
N ILE A 511 -40.66 -10.82 -30.83
CA ILE A 511 -40.24 -9.90 -29.77
C ILE A 511 -39.32 -8.81 -30.33
N ARG A 512 -38.43 -9.16 -31.26
CA ARG A 512 -37.60 -8.16 -31.96
C ARG A 512 -38.46 -7.19 -32.75
N LEU A 513 -39.42 -7.69 -33.52
CA LEU A 513 -40.33 -6.88 -34.33
C LEU A 513 -41.25 -6.00 -33.48
N SER A 514 -41.70 -6.46 -32.31
CA SER A 514 -42.51 -5.65 -31.40
C SER A 514 -41.72 -4.46 -30.84
N ILE A 515 -40.46 -4.68 -30.43
CA ILE A 515 -39.59 -3.59 -29.96
C ILE A 515 -39.31 -2.57 -31.07
N LEU A 516 -39.05 -3.04 -32.30
CA LEU A 516 -38.85 -2.14 -33.44
C LEU A 516 -40.10 -1.31 -33.72
N ARG A 517 -41.29 -1.91 -33.60
CA ARG A 517 -42.58 -1.24 -33.75
C ARG A 517 -42.82 -0.22 -32.64
N GLU A 518 -42.52 -0.55 -31.39
CA GLU A 518 -42.61 0.40 -30.26
C GLU A 518 -41.71 1.61 -30.49
N LYS A 519 -40.42 1.40 -30.80
CA LYS A 519 -39.48 2.50 -31.10
C LYS A 519 -39.94 3.37 -32.25
N GLU A 520 -40.53 2.77 -33.27
CA GLU A 520 -41.05 3.51 -34.41
C GLU A 520 -42.24 4.38 -34.02
N ILE A 521 -43.16 3.87 -33.19
CA ILE A 521 -44.26 4.66 -32.63
C ILE A 521 -43.70 5.83 -31.78
N GLU A 522 -42.73 5.57 -30.90
CA GLU A 522 -42.09 6.60 -30.07
C GLU A 522 -41.43 7.70 -30.92
N ASN A 523 -40.74 7.34 -32.00
CA ASN A 523 -40.08 8.31 -32.87
C ASN A 523 -41.06 9.21 -33.65
N ASN A 524 -42.30 8.75 -33.87
CA ASN A 524 -43.30 9.47 -34.65
C ASN A 524 -44.35 10.20 -33.80
N MET A 525 -44.45 9.93 -32.50
CA MET A 525 -45.54 10.41 -31.65
C MET A 525 -45.70 11.94 -31.60
N ASP A 526 -44.60 12.69 -31.41
CA ASP A 526 -44.65 14.16 -31.34
C ASP A 526 -45.02 14.77 -32.70
N ASN A 527 -44.46 14.24 -33.80
CA ASN A 527 -44.77 14.68 -35.15
C ASN A 527 -46.24 14.39 -35.51
N ALA A 528 -46.74 13.21 -35.15
CA ALA A 528 -48.12 12.82 -35.38
C ALA A 528 -49.12 13.76 -34.68
N LEU A 529 -48.80 14.20 -33.46
CA LEU A 529 -49.62 15.18 -32.74
C LEU A 529 -49.60 16.56 -33.42
N LEU A 530 -48.42 17.03 -33.86
CA LEU A 530 -48.28 18.30 -34.58
C LEU A 530 -48.99 18.29 -35.94
N ASN A 531 -48.93 17.16 -36.64
CA ASN A 531 -49.54 16.96 -37.96
C ASN A 531 -51.05 16.63 -37.90
N LYS A 532 -51.65 16.59 -36.70
CA LYS A 532 -53.07 16.24 -36.48
C LYS A 532 -53.45 14.86 -37.04
N GLU A 533 -52.54 13.90 -36.94
CA GLU A 533 -52.76 12.52 -37.39
C GLU A 533 -53.64 11.71 -36.41
N PHE A 534 -53.78 12.20 -35.17
CA PHE A 534 -54.75 11.68 -34.21
C PHE A 534 -56.13 12.31 -34.48
N VAL A 535 -57.10 11.46 -34.80
CA VAL A 535 -58.48 11.85 -35.11
C VAL A 535 -59.45 11.14 -34.17
N ILE A 536 -60.62 11.74 -33.97
CA ILE A 536 -61.65 11.21 -33.07
C ILE A 536 -62.70 10.49 -33.89
N TYR A 537 -63.00 9.26 -33.49
CA TYR A 537 -64.14 8.51 -33.95
C TYR A 537 -65.16 8.44 -32.81
N LEU A 538 -66.45 8.49 -33.15
CA LEU A 538 -67.54 8.38 -32.20
C LEU A 538 -68.23 7.04 -32.37
N GLN A 539 -68.48 6.33 -31.27
CA GLN A 539 -69.32 5.14 -31.26
C GLN A 539 -70.63 5.43 -30.52
N PRO A 540 -71.81 5.25 -31.15
CA PRO A 540 -73.08 5.58 -30.52
C PRO A 540 -73.43 4.61 -29.38
N LYS A 541 -74.00 5.17 -28.31
CA LYS A 541 -74.62 4.46 -27.19
C LYS A 541 -76.14 4.46 -27.39
N ILE A 542 -76.74 3.28 -27.41
CA ILE A 542 -78.17 3.08 -27.72
C ILE A 542 -78.93 2.73 -26.45
N ASN A 543 -80.04 3.39 -26.19
CA ASN A 543 -80.97 2.98 -25.14
C ASN A 543 -81.68 1.70 -25.57
N LEU A 544 -81.53 0.63 -24.80
CA LEU A 544 -82.00 -0.71 -25.20
C LEU A 544 -83.53 -0.85 -25.15
N ILE A 545 -84.24 0.08 -24.52
CA ILE A 545 -85.69 0.09 -24.39
C ILE A 545 -86.33 0.88 -25.54
N THR A 546 -85.79 2.06 -25.84
CA THR A 546 -86.35 3.00 -26.83
C THR A 546 -85.71 2.87 -28.21
N ASP A 547 -84.58 2.17 -28.32
CA ASP A 547 -83.71 2.08 -29.50
C ASP A 547 -83.22 3.47 -30.00
N GLU A 548 -83.22 4.49 -29.13
CA GLU A 548 -82.71 5.84 -29.41
C GLU A 548 -81.23 6.00 -29.06
N ILE A 549 -80.52 6.89 -29.79
CA ILE A 549 -79.13 7.24 -29.49
C ILE A 549 -79.13 8.22 -28.32
N VAL A 550 -78.52 7.81 -27.20
CA VAL A 550 -78.52 8.57 -25.94
C VAL A 550 -77.14 9.11 -25.55
N GLY A 551 -76.10 8.75 -26.30
CA GLY A 551 -74.72 9.15 -26.04
C GLY A 551 -73.78 8.66 -27.13
N SER A 552 -72.50 8.96 -26.97
CA SER A 552 -71.44 8.34 -27.76
C SER A 552 -70.11 8.30 -27.04
N GLU A 553 -69.29 7.31 -27.29
CA GLU A 553 -67.92 7.25 -26.80
C GLU A 553 -66.94 7.82 -27.84
N ALA A 554 -66.04 8.69 -27.40
CA ALA A 554 -64.95 9.23 -28.20
C ALA A 554 -63.72 8.31 -28.14
N LEU A 555 -63.40 7.75 -29.30
CA LEU A 555 -62.31 6.81 -29.50
C LEU A 555 -61.26 7.41 -30.42
N VAL A 556 -60.02 7.52 -29.92
CA VAL A 556 -58.90 8.02 -30.72
C VAL A 556 -58.49 7.00 -31.80
N ARG A 557 -58.16 7.51 -32.99
CA ARG A 557 -57.57 6.75 -34.09
C ARG A 557 -56.35 7.49 -34.58
N TRP A 558 -55.27 6.75 -34.85
CA TRP A 558 -54.08 7.33 -35.46
C TRP A 558 -54.04 6.98 -36.94
N ILE A 559 -54.24 7.99 -37.79
CA ILE A 559 -54.21 7.85 -39.24
C ILE A 559 -52.83 8.27 -39.74
N HIS A 560 -51.94 7.29 -39.89
CA HIS A 560 -50.58 7.54 -40.34
C HIS A 560 -50.53 7.68 -41.88
N PRO A 561 -49.85 8.70 -42.44
CA PRO A 561 -49.90 9.04 -43.87
C PRO A 561 -49.43 7.91 -44.79
N ILE A 562 -48.49 7.09 -44.35
CA ILE A 562 -47.93 5.98 -45.15
C ILE A 562 -48.50 4.62 -44.73
N LYS A 563 -48.86 4.44 -43.46
CA LYS A 563 -49.16 3.12 -42.87
C LYS A 563 -50.65 2.85 -42.70
N GLY A 564 -51.50 3.85 -42.98
CA GLY A 564 -52.92 3.78 -42.70
C GLY A 564 -53.19 3.84 -41.19
N THR A 565 -54.27 3.19 -40.76
CA THR A 565 -54.75 3.26 -39.38
C THR A 565 -53.89 2.40 -38.45
N ILE A 566 -53.25 3.03 -37.45
CA ILE A 566 -52.54 2.34 -36.37
C ILE A 566 -53.53 2.06 -35.24
N SER A 567 -53.51 0.84 -34.70
CA SER A 567 -54.45 0.40 -33.66
C SER A 567 -54.17 1.11 -32.34
N PRO A 568 -55.19 1.58 -31.61
CA PRO A 568 -55.04 2.11 -30.24
C PRO A 568 -54.30 1.15 -29.30
N ASN A 569 -54.53 -0.16 -29.44
CA ASN A 569 -53.86 -1.18 -28.63
C ASN A 569 -52.34 -1.23 -28.85
N ASP A 570 -51.84 -0.70 -29.97
CA ASP A 570 -50.40 -0.64 -30.24
C ASP A 570 -49.72 0.58 -29.60
N PHE A 571 -50.43 1.71 -29.47
CA PHE A 571 -49.82 2.98 -29.05
C PHE A 571 -50.28 3.49 -27.68
N ILE A 572 -51.52 3.22 -27.25
CA ILE A 572 -52.02 3.69 -25.95
C ILE A 572 -51.18 3.11 -24.79
N PRO A 573 -50.92 1.79 -24.71
CA PRO A 573 -50.11 1.24 -23.61
C PRO A 573 -48.69 1.81 -23.59
N LEU A 574 -48.13 2.09 -24.78
CA LEU A 574 -46.80 2.67 -24.93
C LEU A 574 -46.77 4.14 -24.49
N PHE A 575 -47.80 4.90 -24.83
CA PHE A 575 -47.95 6.30 -24.42
C PHE A 575 -48.23 6.44 -22.93
N GLU A 576 -48.91 5.47 -22.31
CA GLU A 576 -49.00 5.40 -20.85
C GLU A 576 -47.65 5.09 -20.22
N LYS A 577 -46.88 4.17 -20.80
CA LYS A 577 -45.56 3.79 -20.28
C LYS A 577 -44.54 4.92 -20.34
N ASN A 578 -44.55 5.74 -21.41
CA ASN A 578 -43.60 6.83 -21.60
C ASN A 578 -44.14 8.21 -21.15
N GLY A 579 -45.41 8.30 -20.76
CA GLY A 579 -46.07 9.52 -20.29
C GLY A 579 -46.63 10.43 -21.39
N PHE A 580 -46.50 10.07 -22.67
CA PHE A 580 -47.05 10.84 -23.78
C PHE A 580 -48.58 10.88 -23.79
N ILE A 581 -49.24 9.93 -23.11
CA ILE A 581 -50.70 9.86 -23.04
C ILE A 581 -51.31 11.16 -22.49
N GLU A 582 -50.63 11.87 -21.58
CA GLU A 582 -51.16 13.13 -21.04
C GLU A 582 -51.33 14.21 -22.12
N LYS A 583 -50.40 14.26 -23.08
CA LYS A 583 -50.49 15.22 -24.20
C LYS A 583 -51.57 14.80 -25.19
N LEU A 584 -51.69 13.50 -25.43
CA LEU A 584 -52.70 12.97 -26.34
C LEU A 584 -54.10 13.18 -25.79
N ASP A 585 -54.34 12.85 -24.53
CA ASP A 585 -55.64 13.02 -23.85
C ASP A 585 -56.08 14.49 -23.91
N LEU A 586 -55.21 15.44 -23.54
CA LEU A 586 -55.52 16.87 -23.64
C LEU A 586 -55.88 17.31 -25.07
N TYR A 587 -55.17 16.78 -26.07
CA TYR A 587 -55.46 17.06 -27.48
C TYR A 587 -56.80 16.45 -27.91
N VAL A 588 -57.11 15.23 -27.48
CA VAL A 588 -58.40 14.57 -27.76
C VAL A 588 -59.53 15.34 -27.08
N TRP A 589 -59.41 15.67 -25.80
CA TRP A 589 -60.42 16.41 -25.05
C TRP A 589 -60.69 17.79 -25.68
N ASP A 590 -59.66 18.53 -26.09
CA ASP A 590 -59.84 19.85 -26.75
C ASP A 590 -60.63 19.72 -28.06
N ASN A 591 -60.37 18.66 -28.85
CA ASN A 591 -61.07 18.41 -30.10
C ASN A 591 -62.52 17.92 -29.89
N VAL A 592 -62.78 17.06 -28.88
CA VAL A 592 -64.14 16.67 -28.49
C VAL A 592 -64.93 17.90 -28.07
N PHE A 593 -64.38 18.73 -27.18
CA PHE A 593 -65.06 19.89 -26.62
C PHE A 593 -65.31 20.96 -27.68
N SER A 594 -64.36 21.15 -28.60
CA SER A 594 -64.52 21.98 -29.80
C SER A 594 -65.66 21.47 -30.69
N THR A 595 -65.76 20.16 -30.90
CA THR A 595 -66.84 19.56 -31.71
C THR A 595 -68.21 19.76 -31.06
N MET A 596 -68.32 19.54 -29.75
CA MET A 596 -69.55 19.80 -29.01
C MET A 596 -69.94 21.29 -29.01
N SER A 597 -68.96 22.18 -28.83
CA SER A 597 -69.18 23.63 -28.91
C SER A 597 -69.74 24.05 -30.26
N LYS A 598 -69.26 23.45 -31.36
CA LYS A 598 -69.81 23.69 -32.71
C LYS A 598 -71.26 23.26 -32.81
N TRP A 599 -71.61 22.07 -32.31
CA TRP A 599 -72.99 21.59 -32.32
C TRP A 599 -73.93 22.52 -31.53
N ILE A 600 -73.52 22.92 -30.32
CA ILE A 600 -74.31 23.82 -29.47
C ILE A 600 -74.47 25.19 -30.12
N LYS A 601 -73.41 25.76 -30.71
CA LYS A 601 -73.47 27.06 -31.43
C LYS A 601 -74.38 27.01 -32.66
N ASN A 602 -74.49 25.85 -33.30
CA ASN A 602 -75.39 25.63 -34.43
C ASN A 602 -76.85 25.34 -33.99
N GLY A 603 -77.17 25.46 -32.70
CA GLY A 603 -78.52 25.23 -32.17
C GLY A 603 -78.90 23.75 -32.04
N ILE A 604 -77.96 22.83 -32.25
CA ILE A 604 -78.16 21.39 -32.08
C ILE A 604 -78.02 21.07 -30.58
N LYS A 605 -78.88 20.20 -30.07
CA LYS A 605 -78.72 19.61 -28.73
C LYS A 605 -77.91 18.31 -28.89
N PRO A 606 -76.59 18.33 -28.59
CA PRO A 606 -75.79 17.12 -28.77
C PRO A 606 -76.08 16.10 -27.67
N PRO A 607 -76.01 14.80 -27.97
CA PRO A 607 -75.97 13.78 -26.94
C PRO A 607 -74.66 13.89 -26.13
N PRO A 608 -74.63 13.41 -24.87
CA PRO A 608 -73.39 13.33 -24.11
C PRO A 608 -72.29 12.55 -24.83
N ILE A 609 -71.05 13.02 -24.70
CA ILE A 609 -69.86 12.32 -25.20
C ILE A 609 -69.02 11.82 -24.03
N SER A 610 -68.68 10.55 -24.08
CA SER A 610 -67.83 9.89 -23.11
C SER A 610 -66.37 9.94 -23.59
N ILE A 611 -65.46 10.35 -22.71
CA ILE A 611 -64.03 10.47 -22.97
C ILE A 611 -63.23 9.63 -21.98
N ASN A 612 -62.24 8.93 -22.50
CA ASN A 612 -61.33 8.13 -21.69
C ASN A 612 -60.37 9.03 -20.89
N VAL A 613 -60.09 8.66 -19.64
CA VAL A 613 -59.13 9.34 -18.78
C VAL A 613 -58.05 8.36 -18.33
N SER A 614 -56.81 8.59 -18.76
CA SER A 614 -55.68 7.74 -18.41
C SER A 614 -55.29 7.84 -16.93
N ARG A 615 -54.62 6.77 -16.43
CA ARG A 615 -54.17 6.68 -15.02
C ARG A 615 -53.27 7.83 -14.59
N ILE A 616 -52.44 8.32 -15.51
CA ILE A 616 -51.42 9.31 -15.20
C ILE A 616 -52.06 10.63 -14.76
N HIS A 617 -53.18 11.02 -15.37
CA HIS A 617 -53.89 12.23 -15.02
C HIS A 617 -54.46 12.21 -13.60
N LEU A 618 -54.90 11.06 -13.08
CA LEU A 618 -55.49 10.97 -11.74
C LEU A 618 -54.46 11.02 -10.61
N ASN A 619 -53.20 10.69 -10.91
CA ASN A 619 -52.11 10.90 -9.97
C ASN A 619 -51.71 12.38 -9.86
N ASN A 620 -52.27 13.25 -10.72
CA ASN A 620 -51.95 14.66 -10.78
C ASN A 620 -53.21 15.50 -10.46
N ARG A 621 -53.21 16.25 -9.35
CA ARG A 621 -54.34 17.12 -8.98
C ARG A 621 -54.69 18.17 -10.06
N ASN A 622 -53.83 18.38 -11.05
CA ASN A 622 -54.07 19.30 -12.15
C ASN A 622 -55.20 18.87 -13.10
N ILE A 623 -55.66 17.61 -13.10
CA ILE A 623 -56.72 17.13 -14.00
C ILE A 623 -58.01 17.98 -13.89
N VAL A 624 -58.46 18.24 -12.66
CA VAL A 624 -59.67 19.03 -12.38
C VAL A 624 -59.54 20.44 -12.97
N THR A 625 -58.37 21.04 -12.80
CA THR A 625 -58.09 22.40 -13.31
C THR A 625 -58.06 22.42 -14.84
N SER A 626 -57.43 21.42 -15.46
CA SER A 626 -57.38 21.28 -16.93
C SER A 626 -58.76 21.11 -17.55
N LEU A 627 -59.58 20.18 -17.04
CA LEU A 627 -60.93 19.94 -17.53
C LEU A 627 -61.84 21.17 -17.34
N LYS A 628 -61.77 21.82 -16.18
CA LYS A 628 -62.49 23.08 -15.91
C LYS A 628 -62.08 24.19 -16.90
N SER A 629 -60.79 24.29 -17.22
CA SER A 629 -60.30 25.28 -18.19
C SER A 629 -60.82 25.00 -19.61
N LEU A 630 -60.89 23.73 -20.01
CA LEU A 630 -61.39 23.32 -21.33
C LEU A 630 -62.89 23.58 -21.47
N ILE A 631 -63.69 23.25 -20.44
CA ILE A 631 -65.12 23.58 -20.40
C ILE A 631 -65.35 25.08 -20.57
N ASN A 632 -64.62 25.90 -19.81
CA ASN A 632 -64.75 27.35 -19.86
C ASN A 632 -64.29 27.91 -21.22
N LYS A 633 -63.22 27.36 -21.81
CA LYS A 633 -62.70 27.75 -23.12
C LYS A 633 -63.72 27.51 -24.24
N HIS A 634 -64.42 26.38 -24.21
CA HIS A 634 -65.35 25.97 -25.27
C HIS A 634 -66.82 26.31 -24.97
N ASN A 635 -67.12 26.78 -23.77
CA ASN A 635 -68.46 27.14 -23.29
C ASN A 635 -69.46 25.99 -23.45
N ILE A 636 -69.08 24.80 -22.99
CA ILE A 636 -69.92 23.59 -23.01
C ILE A 636 -70.42 23.27 -21.59
N PRO A 637 -71.68 22.81 -21.41
CA PRO A 637 -72.13 22.31 -20.12
C PRO A 637 -71.40 21.02 -19.71
N ALA A 638 -70.98 20.92 -18.44
CA ALA A 638 -70.21 19.78 -17.93
C ALA A 638 -70.98 18.44 -18.01
N HIS A 639 -72.31 18.47 -17.82
CA HIS A 639 -73.17 17.28 -17.84
C HIS A 639 -73.27 16.59 -19.21
N LEU A 640 -72.71 17.20 -20.26
CA LEU A 640 -72.61 16.57 -21.58
C LEU A 640 -71.32 15.79 -21.76
N ILE A 641 -70.42 15.81 -20.77
CA ILE A 641 -69.17 15.07 -20.80
C ILE A 641 -69.20 13.97 -19.73
N GLU A 642 -69.05 12.74 -20.19
CA GLU A 642 -68.87 11.56 -19.34
C GLU A 642 -67.37 11.21 -19.29
N LEU A 643 -66.80 11.06 -18.10
CA LEU A 643 -65.40 10.73 -17.89
C LEU A 643 -65.28 9.24 -17.58
N GLU A 644 -64.68 8.48 -18.49
CA GLU A 644 -64.54 7.03 -18.36
C GLU A 644 -63.23 6.67 -17.64
N LEU A 645 -63.36 5.87 -16.57
CA LEU A 645 -62.28 5.48 -15.68
C LEU A 645 -62.19 3.95 -15.58
N THR A 646 -61.06 3.37 -15.95
CA THR A 646 -60.87 1.90 -15.85
C THR A 646 -60.89 1.40 -14.40
N GLU A 647 -61.44 0.21 -14.19
CA GLU A 647 -61.57 -0.45 -12.87
C GLU A 647 -60.25 -0.46 -12.06
N SER A 648 -59.13 -0.69 -12.74
CA SER A 648 -57.81 -0.81 -12.10
C SER A 648 -57.33 0.49 -11.43
N LEU A 649 -57.90 1.65 -11.78
CA LEU A 649 -57.57 2.95 -11.18
C LEU A 649 -58.01 3.02 -9.72
N PHE A 650 -59.11 2.35 -9.40
CA PHE A 650 -59.77 2.41 -8.09
C PHE A 650 -59.05 1.59 -7.02
N LEU A 651 -58.09 0.74 -7.39
CA LEU A 651 -57.25 -0.05 -6.47
C LEU A 651 -56.06 0.74 -5.87
N SER A 652 -55.86 1.98 -6.30
CA SER A 652 -54.77 2.87 -5.85
C SER A 652 -55.17 3.72 -4.64
N ASN A 653 -54.57 4.90 -4.42
CA ASN A 653 -54.83 5.73 -3.23
C ASN A 653 -56.28 6.27 -3.19
N ILE A 654 -57.19 5.49 -2.61
CA ILE A 654 -58.65 5.72 -2.57
C ILE A 654 -59.00 7.12 -2.05
N SER A 655 -58.28 7.64 -1.06
CA SER A 655 -58.62 8.95 -0.46
C SER A 655 -58.41 10.10 -1.46
N MET A 656 -57.30 10.07 -2.19
CA MET A 656 -57.03 11.07 -3.22
C MET A 656 -58.00 10.97 -4.40
N LEU A 657 -58.35 9.74 -4.79
CA LEU A 657 -59.30 9.53 -5.87
C LEU A 657 -60.70 10.05 -5.50
N LEU A 658 -61.16 9.82 -4.26
CA LEU A 658 -62.44 10.36 -3.79
C LEU A 658 -62.49 11.89 -3.83
N ASP A 659 -61.42 12.58 -3.42
CA ASP A 659 -61.32 14.04 -3.53
C ASP A 659 -61.51 14.50 -4.99
N ILE A 660 -60.78 13.88 -5.91
CA ILE A 660 -60.83 14.23 -7.35
C ILE A 660 -62.22 13.97 -7.94
N LEU A 661 -62.84 12.84 -7.62
CA LEU A 661 -64.17 12.51 -8.14
C LEU A 661 -65.22 13.50 -7.62
N ASN A 662 -65.21 13.83 -6.33
CA ASN A 662 -66.12 14.84 -5.78
C ASN A 662 -65.93 16.20 -6.46
N ASP A 663 -64.68 16.64 -6.68
CA ASP A 663 -64.38 17.88 -7.38
C ASP A 663 -64.93 17.88 -8.83
N LEU A 664 -64.87 16.74 -9.53
CA LEU A 664 -65.41 16.59 -10.89
C LEU A 664 -66.95 16.61 -10.90
N HIS A 665 -67.59 15.95 -9.93
CA HIS A 665 -69.04 16.01 -9.73
C HIS A 665 -69.53 17.42 -9.39
N ASP A 666 -68.81 18.16 -8.55
CA ASP A 666 -69.13 19.55 -8.18
C ASP A 666 -69.09 20.49 -9.38
N ILE A 667 -68.26 20.19 -10.40
CA ILE A 667 -68.25 20.90 -11.69
C ILE A 667 -69.43 20.49 -12.57
N GLY A 668 -69.98 19.29 -12.35
CA GLY A 668 -71.13 18.72 -13.06
C GLY A 668 -70.76 17.72 -14.16
N PHE A 669 -69.56 17.13 -14.12
CA PHE A 669 -69.20 16.01 -15.00
C PHE A 669 -69.95 14.73 -14.59
N ILE A 670 -70.21 13.88 -15.57
CA ILE A 670 -70.66 12.49 -15.33
C ILE A 670 -69.42 11.62 -15.21
N VAL A 671 -69.36 10.72 -14.25
CA VAL A 671 -68.24 9.78 -14.09
C VAL A 671 -68.72 8.36 -14.33
N SER A 672 -68.01 7.63 -15.18
CA SER A 672 -68.27 6.23 -15.46
C SER A 672 -67.10 5.32 -15.10
N MET A 673 -67.41 4.11 -14.64
CA MET A 673 -66.45 3.05 -14.41
C MET A 673 -66.45 2.09 -15.60
N ASP A 674 -65.29 1.98 -16.23
CA ASP A 674 -65.04 1.16 -17.40
C ASP A 674 -64.39 -0.19 -17.07
N ASP A 675 -64.54 -1.15 -17.98
CA ASP A 675 -64.01 -2.52 -17.88
C ASP A 675 -64.44 -3.30 -16.62
N PHE A 676 -65.66 -3.07 -16.10
CA PHE A 676 -66.08 -3.66 -14.84
C PHE A 676 -66.14 -5.19 -14.88
N GLY A 677 -65.35 -5.80 -13.98
CA GLY A 677 -65.29 -7.24 -13.71
C GLY A 677 -64.10 -7.97 -14.34
N SER A 678 -63.22 -7.24 -15.04
CA SER A 678 -61.92 -7.75 -15.49
C SER A 678 -60.90 -7.87 -14.33
N GLY A 679 -61.17 -7.22 -13.18
CA GLY A 679 -60.29 -7.15 -12.01
C GLY A 679 -60.91 -7.62 -10.66
N TYR A 680 -60.19 -7.33 -9.57
CA TYR A 680 -60.57 -7.67 -8.19
C TYR A 680 -61.31 -6.53 -7.47
N SER A 681 -62.27 -5.86 -8.11
CA SER A 681 -63.07 -4.85 -7.42
C SER A 681 -63.85 -5.45 -6.26
N SER A 682 -63.55 -4.96 -5.06
CA SER A 682 -64.37 -5.24 -3.90
C SER A 682 -65.68 -4.48 -4.04
N LEU A 683 -66.83 -5.16 -3.94
CA LEU A 683 -68.16 -4.53 -3.81
C LEU A 683 -68.19 -3.43 -2.73
N SER A 684 -67.30 -3.51 -1.74
CA SER A 684 -67.14 -2.48 -0.70
C SER A 684 -66.63 -1.13 -1.23
N LEU A 685 -65.92 -1.14 -2.36
CA LEU A 685 -65.35 0.04 -3.00
C LEU A 685 -66.39 0.78 -3.84
N LEU A 686 -67.17 0.04 -4.64
CA LEU A 686 -68.32 0.55 -5.40
C LEU A 686 -69.29 1.35 -4.52
N LYS A 687 -69.52 0.89 -3.29
CA LYS A 687 -70.39 1.59 -2.31
C LYS A 687 -69.90 3.00 -1.94
N LYS A 688 -68.58 3.27 -2.03
CA LYS A 688 -67.97 4.51 -1.53
C LYS A 688 -67.70 5.54 -2.63
N LEU A 689 -67.66 5.10 -3.89
CA LEU A 689 -67.26 5.95 -5.00
C LEU A 689 -68.49 6.64 -5.58
N PRO A 690 -68.45 7.97 -5.78
CA PRO A 690 -69.49 8.67 -6.52
C PRO A 690 -69.28 8.36 -8.01
N ILE A 691 -70.00 7.37 -8.53
CA ILE A 691 -69.96 6.95 -9.94
C ILE A 691 -71.41 6.95 -10.42
N ASP A 692 -71.66 7.52 -11.60
CA ASP A 692 -72.99 7.62 -12.19
C ASP A 692 -73.30 6.45 -13.13
N VAL A 693 -72.28 5.91 -13.79
CA VAL A 693 -72.44 4.92 -14.86
C VAL A 693 -71.49 3.74 -14.66
N LEU A 694 -72.00 2.53 -14.80
CA LEU A 694 -71.22 1.30 -14.76
C LEU A 694 -71.22 0.63 -16.14
N LYS A 695 -70.04 0.48 -16.75
CA LYS A 695 -69.85 -0.14 -18.05
C LYS A 695 -69.42 -1.61 -17.88
N ILE A 696 -70.19 -2.53 -18.43
CA ILE A 696 -69.93 -3.98 -18.41
C ILE A 696 -69.10 -4.35 -19.64
N ASP A 697 -67.91 -4.92 -19.41
CA ASP A 697 -66.98 -5.30 -20.48
C ASP A 697 -67.53 -6.43 -21.38
N ARG A 698 -67.05 -6.44 -22.63
CA ARG A 698 -67.39 -7.44 -23.64
C ARG A 698 -67.04 -8.88 -23.23
N GLU A 699 -66.00 -9.10 -22.41
CA GLU A 699 -65.59 -10.45 -21.99
C GLU A 699 -66.72 -11.14 -21.22
N PHE A 700 -67.47 -10.39 -20.41
CA PHE A 700 -68.67 -10.91 -19.73
C PHE A 700 -69.72 -11.42 -20.69
N LEU A 701 -69.94 -10.72 -21.82
CA LEU A 701 -70.92 -11.08 -22.84
C LEU A 701 -70.54 -12.33 -23.64
N ASN A 702 -69.24 -12.55 -23.86
CA ASN A 702 -68.75 -13.69 -24.62
C ASN A 702 -68.83 -15.00 -23.81
N GLU A 703 -68.61 -14.94 -22.49
CA GLU A 703 -68.75 -16.09 -21.60
C GLU A 703 -70.22 -16.48 -21.32
N THR A 704 -71.16 -15.54 -21.50
CA THR A 704 -72.56 -15.72 -21.06
C THR A 704 -73.39 -16.62 -21.96
N ILE A 705 -73.24 -16.51 -23.29
CA ILE A 705 -74.14 -17.18 -24.25
C ILE A 705 -74.08 -18.71 -24.14
N THR A 706 -72.97 -19.24 -23.62
CA THR A 706 -72.72 -20.68 -23.51
C THR A 706 -72.98 -21.26 -22.12
N SER A 707 -73.33 -20.43 -21.13
CA SER A 707 -73.37 -20.83 -19.71
C SER A 707 -74.53 -20.18 -18.93
N THR A 708 -75.42 -21.01 -18.39
CA THR A 708 -76.49 -20.59 -17.44
C THR A 708 -75.95 -19.89 -16.19
N ARG A 709 -74.66 -20.10 -15.87
CA ARG A 709 -73.99 -19.41 -14.77
C ARG A 709 -73.64 -17.97 -15.14
N GLY A 710 -73.15 -17.75 -16.36
CA GLY A 710 -72.83 -16.39 -16.83
C GLY A 710 -74.06 -15.49 -16.82
N GLU A 711 -75.21 -16.01 -17.28
CA GLU A 711 -76.44 -15.22 -17.40
C GLU A 711 -76.91 -14.69 -16.04
N LYS A 712 -76.83 -15.54 -15.01
CA LYS A 712 -77.13 -15.16 -13.63
C LYS A 712 -76.17 -14.11 -13.09
N VAL A 713 -74.89 -14.16 -13.46
CA VAL A 713 -73.89 -13.18 -13.02
C VAL A 713 -74.20 -11.82 -13.62
N ILE A 714 -74.41 -11.72 -14.94
CA ILE A 714 -74.75 -10.45 -15.60
C ILE A 714 -76.01 -9.83 -15.01
N LYS A 715 -77.08 -10.63 -14.83
CA LYS A 715 -78.33 -10.15 -14.25
C LYS A 715 -78.14 -9.56 -12.84
N ASN A 716 -77.33 -10.22 -12.01
CA ASN A 716 -77.01 -9.71 -10.67
C ASN A 716 -76.17 -8.44 -10.70
N ILE A 717 -75.22 -8.30 -11.64
CA ILE A 717 -74.43 -7.08 -11.81
C ILE A 717 -75.33 -5.90 -12.20
N ILE A 718 -76.21 -6.11 -13.19
CA ILE A 718 -77.19 -5.09 -13.62
C ILE A 718 -78.09 -4.68 -12.46
N THR A 719 -78.59 -5.67 -11.70
CA THR A 719 -79.47 -5.40 -10.56
C THR A 719 -78.74 -4.61 -9.47
N LEU A 720 -77.51 -5.00 -9.14
CA LEU A 720 -76.69 -4.32 -8.15
C LEU A 720 -76.40 -2.86 -8.53
N GLY A 721 -76.00 -2.59 -9.76
CA GLY A 721 -75.71 -1.22 -10.17
C GLY A 721 -76.96 -0.34 -10.14
N LYS A 722 -78.13 -0.88 -10.51
CA LYS A 722 -79.42 -0.19 -10.35
C LYS A 722 -79.77 0.08 -8.89
N ASP A 723 -79.55 -0.87 -8.00
CA ASP A 723 -79.76 -0.69 -6.56
C ASP A 723 -78.79 0.34 -5.93
N LEU A 724 -77.71 0.68 -6.63
CA LEU A 724 -76.76 1.73 -6.27
C LEU A 724 -76.99 3.05 -7.03
N ASP A 725 -78.16 3.20 -7.67
CA ASP A 725 -78.55 4.37 -8.47
C ASP A 725 -77.62 4.68 -9.66
N MET A 726 -76.95 3.65 -10.21
CA MET A 726 -76.07 3.77 -11.38
C MET A 726 -76.78 3.37 -12.68
N LEU A 727 -76.44 4.05 -13.77
CA LEU A 727 -76.85 3.70 -15.13
C LEU A 727 -75.96 2.57 -15.67
N ILE A 728 -76.57 1.53 -16.27
CA ILE A 728 -75.79 0.39 -16.77
C ILE A 728 -75.61 0.46 -18.28
N VAL A 729 -74.35 0.43 -18.72
CA VAL A 729 -73.97 0.35 -20.14
C VAL A 729 -73.33 -1.02 -20.39
N ALA A 730 -73.81 -1.75 -21.39
CA ALA A 730 -73.17 -3.00 -21.82
C ALA A 730 -72.38 -2.80 -23.11
N GLU A 731 -71.11 -3.20 -23.10
CA GLU A 731 -70.18 -2.99 -24.21
C GLU A 731 -69.93 -4.24 -25.03
N GLY A 732 -69.58 -4.07 -26.31
CA GLY A 732 -69.22 -5.18 -27.18
C GLY A 732 -70.39 -6.07 -27.60
N ILE A 733 -71.60 -5.51 -27.72
CA ILE A 733 -72.75 -6.23 -28.27
C ILE A 733 -72.53 -6.48 -29.77
N GLU A 734 -72.38 -7.74 -30.17
CA GLU A 734 -72.12 -8.14 -31.57
C GLU A 734 -73.27 -8.94 -32.18
N THR A 735 -74.10 -9.59 -31.35
CA THR A 735 -75.16 -10.50 -31.81
C THR A 735 -76.52 -10.14 -31.24
N GLU A 736 -77.58 -10.50 -31.96
CA GLU A 736 -78.96 -10.33 -31.50
C GLU A 736 -79.25 -11.14 -30.21
N GLY A 737 -78.59 -12.28 -30.03
CA GLY A 737 -78.70 -13.09 -28.81
C GLY A 737 -78.21 -12.34 -27.55
N GLN A 738 -77.06 -11.65 -27.65
CA GLN A 738 -76.54 -10.82 -26.56
C GLN A 738 -77.49 -9.65 -26.26
N LEU A 739 -78.01 -9.01 -27.30
CA LEU A 739 -78.98 -7.93 -27.16
C LEU A 739 -80.22 -8.36 -26.39
N ASN A 740 -80.84 -9.49 -26.78
CA ASN A 740 -82.04 -10.00 -26.13
C ASN A 740 -81.79 -10.39 -24.67
N LEU A 741 -80.63 -10.97 -24.36
CA LEU A 741 -80.23 -11.28 -22.99
C LEU A 741 -80.16 -10.00 -22.14
N LEU A 742 -79.51 -8.95 -22.65
CA LEU A 742 -79.35 -7.68 -21.95
C LEU A 742 -80.69 -6.94 -21.77
N LYS A 743 -81.56 -6.93 -22.79
CA LYS A 743 -82.92 -6.40 -22.69
C LYS A 743 -83.72 -7.14 -21.60
N ASN A 744 -83.65 -8.48 -21.57
CA ASN A 744 -84.35 -9.30 -20.56
C ASN A 744 -83.78 -9.15 -19.14
N ALA A 745 -82.47 -8.90 -19.02
CA ALA A 745 -81.83 -8.61 -17.75
C ALA A 745 -82.10 -7.18 -17.26
N GLY A 746 -82.71 -6.34 -18.10
CA GLY A 746 -83.08 -4.96 -17.78
C GLY A 746 -81.90 -3.99 -17.87
N CYS A 747 -80.93 -4.21 -18.77
CA CYS A 747 -79.84 -3.26 -19.02
C CYS A 747 -80.38 -1.98 -19.69
N ASP A 748 -79.84 -0.82 -19.33
CA ASP A 748 -80.36 0.49 -19.78
C ASP A 748 -79.83 0.89 -21.16
N ILE A 749 -78.51 0.76 -21.35
CA ILE A 749 -77.80 1.22 -22.56
C ILE A 749 -76.90 0.11 -23.10
N GLY A 750 -76.79 0.01 -24.42
CA GLY A 750 -75.88 -0.89 -25.10
C GLY A 750 -75.02 -0.18 -26.13
N GLN A 751 -73.79 -0.68 -26.27
CA GLN A 751 -72.81 -0.24 -27.26
C GLN A 751 -72.15 -1.46 -27.89
N GLY A 752 -71.94 -1.45 -29.20
CA GLY A 752 -71.29 -2.56 -29.89
C GLY A 752 -71.50 -2.58 -31.40
N PHE A 753 -70.79 -3.50 -32.07
CA PHE A 753 -70.81 -3.61 -33.53
C PHE A 753 -72.15 -4.07 -34.11
N TYR A 754 -73.04 -4.64 -33.28
CA TYR A 754 -74.41 -4.93 -33.67
C TYR A 754 -75.16 -3.67 -34.11
N PHE A 755 -74.93 -2.55 -33.42
CA PHE A 755 -75.58 -1.26 -33.74
C PHE A 755 -74.78 -0.47 -34.76
N ALA A 756 -73.53 -0.13 -34.40
CA ALA A 756 -72.64 0.61 -35.26
C ALA A 756 -71.18 0.44 -34.83
N ARG A 757 -70.29 0.42 -35.81
CA ARG A 757 -68.85 0.56 -35.57
C ARG A 757 -68.51 2.01 -35.24
N PRO A 758 -67.40 2.28 -34.51
CA PRO A 758 -66.87 3.62 -34.37
C PRO A 758 -66.70 4.28 -35.74
N MET A 759 -67.18 5.51 -35.89
CA MET A 759 -67.19 6.23 -37.16
C MET A 759 -66.64 7.64 -37.00
N ASP A 760 -66.20 8.26 -38.08
CA ASP A 760 -65.78 9.66 -38.05
C ASP A 760 -66.95 10.60 -37.69
N ILE A 761 -66.62 11.83 -37.30
CA ILE A 761 -67.59 12.83 -36.83
C ILE A 761 -68.68 13.11 -37.89
N GLU A 762 -68.33 13.21 -39.17
CA GLU A 762 -69.29 13.52 -40.24
C GLU A 762 -70.30 12.37 -40.43
N SER A 763 -69.81 11.13 -40.41
CA SER A 763 -70.65 9.93 -40.44
C SER A 763 -71.59 9.86 -39.22
N PHE A 764 -71.09 10.22 -38.04
CA PHE A 764 -71.88 10.26 -36.82
C PHE A 764 -72.98 11.33 -36.88
N GLU A 765 -72.65 12.53 -37.33
CA GLU A 765 -73.61 13.63 -37.52
C GLU A 765 -74.77 13.22 -38.44
N LYS A 766 -74.48 12.50 -39.53
CA LYS A 766 -75.50 11.99 -40.46
C LYS A 766 -76.42 10.96 -39.80
N LEU A 767 -75.89 10.13 -38.91
CA LEU A 767 -76.66 9.11 -38.19
C LEU A 767 -77.58 9.73 -37.13
N VAL A 768 -77.04 10.66 -36.33
CA VAL A 768 -77.73 11.22 -35.15
C VAL A 768 -78.66 12.36 -35.51
N PHE A 769 -78.25 13.27 -36.38
CA PHE A 769 -78.95 14.54 -36.59
C PHE A 769 -79.86 14.57 -37.84
N LYS A 770 -80.14 13.41 -38.47
CA LYS A 770 -81.01 13.20 -39.66
C LYS A 770 -81.51 14.49 -40.35
N ARG A 771 -80.79 14.94 -41.38
CA ARG A 771 -81.12 16.01 -42.35
C ARG A 771 -81.71 17.29 -41.75
N THR A 772 -80.84 18.25 -41.48
CA THR A 772 -81.04 19.62 -41.97
C THR A 772 -79.78 19.97 -42.76
N ASP A 773 -79.95 20.41 -44.00
CA ASP A 773 -78.84 20.69 -44.93
C ASP A 773 -77.83 21.65 -44.29
N PHE A 774 -76.58 21.19 -44.15
CA PHE A 774 -75.40 21.98 -43.77
C PHE A 774 -74.86 22.77 -44.97
#